data_AF-A0A2Z6S2L6-F1
#
_entry.id   AF-A0A2Z6S2L6-F1
#
_cell.length_a   1.000
_cell.length_b   1.000
_cell.length_c   1.000
_cell.angle_alpha   90.00
_cell.angle_beta   90.00
_cell.angle_gamma   90.00
#
_symmetry.space_group_name_H-M   'P 1'
#
loop_
_entity.id
_entity.type
_entity.pdbx_description
1 polymer ?
#
loop_
_entity_poly.entity_id
_entity_poly.type
_entity_poly.pdbx_seq_one_letter_code
_entity_poly.pdbx_strand_id
1 'polypeptide(L)'
;MSTQFFSKLSQNYIELLKDDEYYDTTIEVGEDPNVKIFHAHMNILYYRSPYLRRILASEKKNNGLIYIKLPNILPEIFQIILEYIYGGILSLDGHDAPDFLKILATADMLHLQELVNYLQKYLIENKSEWLEQHFGLTHQISLQSNNLLELQEFCTNLMAQFPDKIFKSFDFISLPEKSLISLIKRDDLQMKEIEVWEHVLKWGLAQNPTLISGPNTWSDDDFRTMENTLQHCLPLVEWMEQNFGLVCQTSFKSNSLLELQQFCLDSMTKSPQKIFRSLDFTSFSEKPLVLLIKRDDLQMKEVEIWEHVLKWGLAQNPTLFLDPVTWTDEDFKMMKNTLRSCLPLVRFFSLSSVEFAQKVLGEDPNVKIFRAHTNILCYRSPYLRRVLVAEKKHNGLVHIKLQNISPEIFQIILEYIYGDPNAWSDDDFKTMENTLQHCLLLVRFFSLSSEEFSQKVHPYKKLLKHQFYEELLNSYLDPNREPIDNILLPRNMTVDNIIDSRIVNLNIVSIISRWIDRTELNYKFSHLRELYFPYQFKLLLRGSRDGFTPKKFHELCGGIHNTVTFIKLKDSEEIIGGYSPIKWETPRNWGATKDSFIFSFKNKDNFKDTVISNVKDLDYAIWFHSLSGPYFGKDINIHASNEFTDYDTICCKKFHYDKKIRDSGEKFYRRL
;
A
#
# COMPACT_ATOMS: atom_id res chain seq x y z
N MET A 1 62.74 31.14 -32.19
CA MET A 1 62.48 29.89 -31.41
C MET A 1 62.73 30.21 -29.95
N SER A 2 61.79 29.94 -29.06
CA SER A 2 62.05 29.97 -27.62
C SER A 2 62.41 28.56 -27.17
N THR A 3 63.56 28.42 -26.51
CA THR A 3 63.91 27.18 -25.80
C THR A 3 63.48 27.34 -24.36
N GLN A 4 62.68 26.40 -23.85
CA GLN A 4 62.10 26.46 -22.51
C GLN A 4 62.85 25.49 -21.57
N PHE A 5 63.22 25.97 -20.38
CA PHE A 5 63.98 25.19 -19.38
C PHE A 5 63.15 24.95 -18.10
N PHE A 6 61.90 24.54 -18.26
CA PHE A 6 60.95 24.44 -17.14
C PHE A 6 61.29 23.34 -16.13
N SER A 7 61.92 22.23 -16.56
CA SER A 7 62.24 21.12 -15.67
C SER A 7 63.20 21.51 -14.54
N LYS A 8 64.26 22.27 -14.83
CA LYS A 8 65.18 22.72 -13.78
C LYS A 8 64.55 23.79 -12.89
N LEU A 9 63.76 24.71 -13.45
CA LEU A 9 63.00 25.70 -12.69
C LEU A 9 62.01 25.04 -11.71
N SER A 10 61.26 24.05 -12.18
CA SER A 10 60.35 23.23 -11.37
C SER A 10 61.09 22.55 -10.22
N GLN A 11 62.22 21.90 -10.51
CA GLN A 11 63.05 21.26 -9.49
C GLN A 11 63.57 22.27 -8.45
N ASN A 12 63.95 23.47 -8.86
CA ASN A 12 64.39 24.51 -7.94
C ASN A 12 63.27 24.98 -7.00
N TYR A 13 62.01 25.00 -7.43
CA TYR A 13 60.88 25.29 -6.53
C TYR A 13 60.60 24.14 -5.55
N ILE A 14 60.80 22.88 -5.95
CA ILE A 14 60.72 21.74 -5.02
C ILE A 14 61.85 21.78 -3.99
N GLU A 15 63.08 22.13 -4.41
CA GLU A 15 64.21 22.35 -3.49
C GLU A 15 63.85 23.46 -2.48
N LEU A 16 63.32 24.59 -2.94
CA LEU A 16 62.85 25.68 -2.09
C LEU A 16 61.79 25.23 -1.06
N LEU A 17 60.88 24.33 -1.44
CA LEU A 17 59.89 23.77 -0.51
C LEU A 17 60.53 22.90 0.59
N LYS A 18 61.65 22.23 0.29
CA LYS A 18 62.32 21.28 1.20
C LYS A 18 63.32 21.93 2.14
N ASP A 19 63.91 23.04 1.73
CA ASP A 19 64.99 23.71 2.47
C ASP A 19 64.51 24.34 3.79
N ASP A 20 63.19 24.47 4.00
CA ASP A 20 62.56 25.03 5.21
C ASP A 20 62.99 26.46 5.55
N GLU A 21 63.57 27.17 4.58
CA GLU A 21 64.05 28.54 4.71
C GLU A 21 63.10 29.52 4.02
N TYR A 22 63.06 30.77 4.49
CA TYR A 22 62.31 31.90 3.89
C TYR A 22 60.79 31.70 3.74
N TYR A 23 60.21 30.70 4.40
CA TYR A 23 58.76 30.52 4.44
C TYR A 23 58.09 31.72 5.14
N ASP A 24 56.93 32.11 4.62
CA ASP A 24 56.10 33.18 5.19
C ASP A 24 54.69 32.68 5.53
N THR A 25 54.42 31.39 5.31
CA THR A 25 53.15 30.72 5.57
C THR A 25 53.37 29.38 6.27
N THR A 26 52.64 29.15 7.35
CA THR A 26 52.57 27.87 8.07
C THR A 26 51.17 27.28 7.86
N ILE A 27 51.10 26.01 7.44
CA ILE A 27 49.85 25.31 7.18
C ILE A 27 49.79 24.09 8.09
N GLU A 28 48.84 24.08 9.01
CA GLU A 28 48.51 22.93 9.84
C GLU A 28 47.47 22.07 9.10
N VAL A 29 47.77 20.80 8.90
CA VAL A 29 46.94 19.88 8.10
C VAL A 29 46.64 18.62 8.90
N GLY A 30 45.41 18.14 8.80
CA GLY A 30 44.91 16.97 9.51
C GLY A 30 44.22 17.31 10.83
N GLU A 31 43.72 16.28 11.50
CA GLU A 31 43.08 16.35 12.82
C GLU A 31 43.83 15.47 13.82
N ASP A 32 43.78 15.84 15.11
CA ASP A 32 44.45 15.10 16.18
C ASP A 32 44.03 13.62 16.19
N PRO A 33 44.97 12.65 16.29
CA PRO A 33 46.41 12.82 16.56
C PRO A 33 47.30 12.97 15.31
N ASN A 34 46.73 12.95 14.10
CA ASN A 34 47.45 12.90 12.82
C ASN A 34 47.59 14.28 12.18
N VAL A 35 48.14 15.23 12.93
CA VAL A 35 48.39 16.59 12.47
C VAL A 35 49.84 16.73 12.01
N LYS A 36 50.04 17.40 10.87
CA LYS A 36 51.37 17.78 10.39
C LYS A 36 51.41 19.25 10.00
N ILE A 37 52.53 19.89 10.32
CA ILE A 37 52.80 21.28 9.97
C ILE A 37 53.64 21.32 8.69
N PHE A 38 53.23 22.18 7.76
CA PHE A 38 53.91 22.43 6.50
C PHE A 38 54.32 23.90 6.44
N HIS A 39 55.56 24.16 6.03
CA HIS A 39 56.05 25.49 5.77
C HIS A 39 56.03 25.77 4.26
N ALA A 40 55.56 26.95 3.89
CA ALA A 40 55.31 27.30 2.50
C ALA A 40 55.44 28.81 2.22
N HIS A 41 55.38 29.16 0.94
CA HIS A 41 55.59 30.49 0.40
C HIS A 41 54.29 31.03 -0.19
N MET A 42 53.81 32.13 0.39
CA MET A 42 52.55 32.79 0.09
C MET A 42 52.43 33.07 -1.40
N ASN A 43 53.48 33.60 -2.03
CA ASN A 43 53.47 33.96 -3.45
C ASN A 43 53.16 32.76 -4.35
N ILE A 44 53.77 31.60 -4.12
CA ILE A 44 53.54 30.38 -4.91
C ILE A 44 52.11 29.88 -4.69
N LEU A 45 51.70 29.74 -3.43
CA LEU A 45 50.35 29.28 -3.08
C LEU A 45 49.25 30.20 -3.66
N TYR A 46 49.46 31.51 -3.57
CA TYR A 46 48.54 32.54 -4.02
C TYR A 46 48.27 32.45 -5.52
N TYR A 47 49.29 32.18 -6.34
CA TYR A 47 49.10 32.09 -7.78
C TYR A 47 48.61 30.72 -8.25
N ARG A 48 48.95 29.64 -7.55
CA ARG A 48 48.64 28.27 -7.99
C ARG A 48 47.29 27.76 -7.51
N SER A 49 46.80 28.19 -6.35
CA SER A 49 45.49 27.77 -5.83
C SER A 49 44.55 28.97 -5.63
N PRO A 50 43.45 29.05 -6.40
CA PRO A 50 42.41 30.06 -6.19
C PRO A 50 41.77 30.00 -4.79
N TYR A 51 41.68 28.80 -4.19
CA TYR A 51 41.18 28.61 -2.83
C TYR A 51 42.14 29.23 -1.80
N LEU A 52 43.42 28.84 -1.84
CA LEU A 52 44.43 29.39 -0.92
C LEU A 52 44.62 30.89 -1.14
N ARG A 53 44.51 31.40 -2.38
CA ARG A 53 44.50 32.84 -2.66
C ARG A 53 43.46 33.59 -1.83
N ARG A 54 42.24 33.06 -1.74
CA ARG A 54 41.15 33.69 -0.98
C ARG A 54 41.46 33.70 0.52
N ILE A 55 41.96 32.59 1.06
CA ILE A 55 42.38 32.49 2.47
C ILE A 55 43.52 33.45 2.78
N LEU A 56 44.59 33.42 1.98
CA LEU A 56 45.76 34.27 2.15
C LEU A 56 45.43 35.77 2.03
N ALA A 57 44.39 36.13 1.28
CA ALA A 57 43.93 37.52 1.17
C ALA A 57 43.13 38.00 2.41
N SER A 58 42.52 37.08 3.17
CA SER A 58 41.74 37.41 4.37
C SER A 58 42.54 37.31 5.68
N GLU A 59 43.60 36.52 5.71
CA GLU A 59 44.39 36.30 6.92
C GLU A 59 45.29 37.48 7.30
N LYS A 60 45.38 37.76 8.60
CA LYS A 60 46.29 38.79 9.13
C LYS A 60 47.63 38.16 9.49
N LYS A 61 48.73 38.80 9.06
CA LYS A 61 50.08 38.38 9.45
C LYS A 61 50.26 38.51 10.96
N ASN A 62 50.69 37.43 11.61
CA ASN A 62 51.10 37.43 13.01
C ASN A 62 52.61 37.24 13.07
N ASN A 63 53.34 38.22 13.60
CA ASN A 63 54.82 38.23 13.62
C ASN A 63 55.48 37.99 12.24
N GLY A 64 54.83 38.43 11.15
CA GLY A 64 55.32 38.30 9.78
C GLY A 64 54.91 37.01 9.07
N LEU A 65 54.37 36.01 9.79
CA LEU A 65 53.90 34.73 9.26
C LEU A 65 52.38 34.68 9.12
N ILE A 66 51.89 33.99 8.10
CA ILE A 66 50.47 33.63 7.94
C ILE A 66 50.29 32.19 8.41
N TYR A 67 49.19 31.92 9.13
CA TYR A 67 48.89 30.59 9.63
C TYR A 67 47.53 30.12 9.11
N ILE A 68 47.49 28.92 8.52
CA ILE A 68 46.31 28.32 7.89
C ILE A 68 46.04 26.95 8.52
N LYS A 69 44.77 26.62 8.77
CA LYS A 69 44.35 25.26 9.20
C LYS A 69 43.56 24.59 8.09
N LEU A 70 43.90 23.34 7.77
CA LEU A 70 43.22 22.47 6.81
C LEU A 70 42.94 21.09 7.47
N PRO A 71 41.96 21.01 8.38
CA PRO A 71 41.73 19.79 9.17
C PRO A 71 41.26 18.60 8.33
N ASN A 72 40.47 18.84 7.28
CA ASN A 72 39.82 17.79 6.48
C ASN A 72 40.73 17.15 5.40
N ILE A 73 42.05 17.38 5.43
CA ILE A 73 43.00 16.80 4.47
C ILE A 73 43.99 15.92 5.22
N LEU A 74 44.30 14.75 4.68
CA LEU A 74 45.38 13.91 5.19
C LEU A 74 46.74 14.55 4.87
N PRO A 75 47.67 14.64 5.84
CA PRO A 75 49.02 15.19 5.62
C PRO A 75 49.76 14.61 4.40
N GLU A 76 49.66 13.31 4.18
CA GLU A 76 50.35 12.61 3.08
C GLU A 76 49.79 13.06 1.72
N ILE A 77 48.48 13.20 1.62
CA ILE A 77 47.79 13.68 0.41
C ILE A 77 48.13 15.15 0.17
N PHE A 78 48.16 15.96 1.23
CA PHE A 78 48.54 17.37 1.10
C PHE A 78 49.98 17.55 0.65
N GLN A 79 50.92 16.72 1.10
CA GLN A 79 52.31 16.73 0.63
C GLN A 79 52.39 16.57 -0.89
N ILE A 80 51.65 15.60 -1.46
CA ILE A 80 51.61 15.35 -2.92
C ILE A 80 51.07 16.59 -3.65
N ILE A 81 49.98 17.16 -3.15
CA ILE A 81 49.38 18.36 -3.74
C ILE A 81 50.31 19.57 -3.63
N LEU A 82 51.03 19.71 -2.52
CA LEU A 82 51.96 20.80 -2.30
C LEU A 82 53.15 20.70 -3.26
N GLU A 83 53.71 19.51 -3.47
CA GLU A 83 54.74 19.27 -4.48
C GLU A 83 54.24 19.59 -5.90
N TYR A 84 53.00 19.23 -6.22
CA TYR A 84 52.36 19.64 -7.49
C TYR A 84 52.20 21.16 -7.59
N ILE A 85 51.83 21.84 -6.51
CA ILE A 85 51.68 23.29 -6.50
C ILE A 85 53.01 23.98 -6.85
N TYR A 86 54.13 23.50 -6.28
CA TYR A 86 55.45 24.09 -6.47
C TYR A 86 56.11 23.68 -7.78
N GLY A 87 56.16 22.37 -8.06
CA GLY A 87 56.90 21.82 -9.19
C GLY A 87 56.05 21.51 -10.42
N GLY A 88 54.73 21.44 -10.29
CA GLY A 88 53.87 20.89 -11.36
C GLY A 88 54.11 19.38 -11.59
N ILE A 89 54.71 18.70 -10.61
CA ILE A 89 55.02 17.27 -10.67
C ILE A 89 54.04 16.54 -9.78
N LEU A 90 53.42 15.50 -10.33
CA LEU A 90 52.50 14.63 -9.62
C LEU A 90 53.12 13.25 -9.52
N SER A 91 53.66 12.91 -8.34
CA SER A 91 54.18 11.57 -8.07
C SER A 91 53.07 10.71 -7.49
N LEU A 92 52.69 9.66 -8.22
CA LEU A 92 51.65 8.71 -7.84
C LEU A 92 52.23 7.32 -7.52
N ASP A 93 53.56 7.19 -7.56
CA ASP A 93 54.26 5.95 -7.34
C ASP A 93 54.06 5.47 -5.89
N GLY A 94 53.63 4.22 -5.72
CA GLY A 94 53.38 3.61 -4.42
C GLY A 94 52.01 3.91 -3.80
N HIS A 95 51.17 4.70 -4.47
CA HIS A 95 49.79 4.97 -4.03
C HIS A 95 48.78 4.02 -4.70
N ASP A 96 47.74 3.64 -3.96
CA ASP A 96 46.65 2.81 -4.44
C ASP A 96 45.47 3.67 -4.93
N ALA A 97 44.54 3.08 -5.68
CA ALA A 97 43.43 3.79 -6.30
C ALA A 97 42.55 4.66 -5.33
N PRO A 98 42.28 4.26 -4.06
CA PRO A 98 41.69 5.14 -3.06
C PRO A 98 42.43 6.46 -2.87
N ASP A 99 43.76 6.45 -2.85
CA ASP A 99 44.55 7.65 -2.67
C ASP A 99 44.42 8.60 -3.86
N PHE A 100 44.34 8.10 -5.10
CA PHE A 100 44.09 8.95 -6.27
C PHE A 100 42.75 9.70 -6.17
N LEU A 101 41.70 9.03 -5.66
CA LEU A 101 40.40 9.67 -5.42
C LEU A 101 40.47 10.75 -4.32
N LYS A 102 41.24 10.51 -3.25
CA LYS A 102 41.48 11.53 -2.21
C LYS A 102 42.29 12.71 -2.74
N ILE A 103 43.30 12.45 -3.58
CA ILE A 103 44.09 13.48 -4.26
C ILE A 103 43.17 14.30 -5.17
N LEU A 104 42.28 13.66 -5.95
CA LEU A 104 41.30 14.33 -6.80
C LEU A 104 40.37 15.24 -5.97
N ALA A 105 39.78 14.72 -4.90
CA ALA A 105 38.90 15.48 -4.02
C ALA A 105 39.62 16.68 -3.39
N THR A 106 40.87 16.49 -2.96
CA THR A 106 41.70 17.57 -2.39
C THR A 106 42.07 18.61 -3.44
N ALA A 107 42.41 18.18 -4.67
CA ALA A 107 42.71 19.06 -5.79
C ALA A 107 41.49 19.92 -6.17
N ASP A 108 40.29 19.33 -6.18
CA ASP A 108 39.05 20.07 -6.41
C ASP A 108 38.77 21.08 -5.29
N MET A 109 38.89 20.67 -4.02
CA MET A 109 38.72 21.57 -2.87
C MET A 109 39.67 22.79 -2.94
N LEU A 110 40.92 22.57 -3.36
CA LEU A 110 41.92 23.63 -3.53
C LEU A 110 41.78 24.39 -4.88
N HIS A 111 40.74 24.08 -5.65
CA HIS A 111 40.42 24.64 -6.97
C HIS A 111 41.55 24.51 -8.00
N LEU A 112 42.26 23.38 -8.01
CA LEU A 112 43.36 23.07 -8.92
C LEU A 112 42.86 22.40 -10.22
N GLN A 113 42.12 23.15 -11.05
CA GLN A 113 41.36 22.62 -12.19
C GLN A 113 42.19 21.83 -13.21
N GLU A 114 43.43 22.24 -13.48
CA GLU A 114 44.36 21.50 -14.34
C GLU A 114 44.59 20.06 -13.85
N LEU A 115 44.84 19.92 -12.54
CA LEU A 115 45.07 18.63 -11.90
C LEU A 115 43.78 17.80 -11.81
N VAL A 116 42.65 18.44 -11.50
CA VAL A 116 41.32 17.81 -11.46
C VAL A 116 40.97 17.17 -12.80
N ASN A 117 41.17 17.90 -13.90
CA ASN A 117 40.90 17.40 -15.25
C ASN A 117 41.82 16.22 -15.61
N TYR A 118 43.10 16.30 -15.28
CA TYR A 118 44.04 15.21 -15.53
C TYR A 118 43.66 13.95 -14.73
N LEU A 119 43.39 14.10 -13.44
CA LEU A 119 43.10 12.98 -12.54
C LEU A 119 41.80 12.26 -12.90
N GLN A 120 40.74 12.98 -13.28
CA GLN A 120 39.49 12.36 -13.74
C GLN A 120 39.72 11.44 -14.95
N LYS A 121 40.38 11.95 -16.00
CA LYS A 121 40.72 11.18 -17.19
C LYS A 121 41.60 9.98 -16.86
N TYR A 122 42.67 10.21 -16.09
CA TYR A 122 43.60 9.16 -15.72
C TYR A 122 42.90 8.02 -14.97
N LEU A 123 42.05 8.35 -13.99
CA LEU A 123 41.27 7.38 -13.23
C LEU A 123 40.32 6.58 -14.12
N ILE A 124 39.57 7.26 -14.98
CA ILE A 124 38.61 6.60 -15.88
C ILE A 124 39.34 5.70 -16.89
N GLU A 125 40.44 6.18 -17.51
CA GLU A 125 41.15 5.44 -18.55
C GLU A 125 41.99 4.27 -18.00
N ASN A 126 42.59 4.43 -16.82
CA ASN A 126 43.61 3.49 -16.32
C ASN A 126 43.14 2.69 -15.09
N LYS A 127 42.06 3.13 -14.42
CA LYS A 127 41.55 2.51 -13.18
C LYS A 127 40.05 2.20 -13.25
N SER A 128 39.43 2.17 -14.44
CA SER A 128 37.99 1.90 -14.64
C SER A 128 37.50 0.67 -13.85
N GLU A 129 38.20 -0.47 -13.96
CA GLU A 129 37.80 -1.70 -13.28
C GLU A 129 37.75 -1.53 -11.76
N TRP A 130 38.73 -0.80 -11.21
CA TRP A 130 38.76 -0.50 -9.79
C TRP A 130 37.62 0.46 -9.40
N LEU A 131 37.34 1.50 -10.21
CA LEU A 131 36.22 2.42 -9.98
C LEU A 131 34.87 1.69 -10.04
N GLU A 132 34.72 0.69 -10.92
CA GLU A 132 33.54 -0.18 -11.00
C GLU A 132 33.38 -1.03 -9.73
N GLN A 133 34.47 -1.64 -9.26
CA GLN A 133 34.47 -2.45 -8.03
C GLN A 133 34.23 -1.62 -6.76
N HIS A 134 34.59 -0.33 -6.79
CA HIS A 134 34.44 0.64 -5.70
C HIS A 134 33.51 1.80 -6.12
N PHE A 135 32.37 1.43 -6.70
CA PHE A 135 31.41 2.38 -7.23
C PHE A 135 30.83 3.29 -6.15
N GLY A 136 30.58 2.79 -4.94
CA GLY A 136 29.99 3.56 -3.84
C GLY A 136 30.83 4.79 -3.49
N LEU A 137 32.13 4.59 -3.28
CA LEU A 137 33.10 5.65 -2.99
C LEU A 137 33.24 6.60 -4.19
N THR A 138 33.37 6.05 -5.40
CA THR A 138 33.53 6.83 -6.63
C THR A 138 32.33 7.76 -6.85
N HIS A 139 31.13 7.21 -6.71
CA HIS A 139 29.88 7.96 -6.85
C HIS A 139 29.77 9.05 -5.77
N GLN A 140 30.07 8.72 -4.51
CA GLN A 140 30.03 9.71 -3.42
C GLN A 140 30.95 10.90 -3.72
N ILE A 141 32.21 10.64 -4.12
CA ILE A 141 33.17 11.70 -4.45
C ILE A 141 32.70 12.51 -5.65
N SER A 142 32.20 11.86 -6.70
CA SER A 142 31.67 12.57 -7.88
C SER A 142 30.55 13.56 -7.52
N LEU A 143 29.76 13.29 -6.48
CA LEU A 143 28.66 14.16 -6.04
C LEU A 143 29.09 15.29 -5.08
N GLN A 144 30.32 15.28 -4.56
CA GLN A 144 30.78 16.30 -3.62
C GLN A 144 30.90 17.69 -4.28
N SER A 145 31.10 17.74 -5.60
CA SER A 145 31.38 18.96 -6.33
C SER A 145 30.86 18.92 -7.76
N ASN A 146 30.39 20.06 -8.25
CA ASN A 146 29.94 20.23 -9.63
C ASN A 146 31.09 20.29 -10.65
N ASN A 147 32.35 20.30 -10.19
CA ASN A 147 33.52 20.35 -11.07
C ASN A 147 33.99 18.96 -11.54
N LEU A 148 33.44 17.87 -10.97
CA LEU A 148 33.83 16.49 -11.27
C LEU A 148 32.95 15.87 -12.36
N LEU A 149 32.69 16.61 -13.44
CA LEU A 149 31.72 16.26 -14.48
C LEU A 149 32.04 14.95 -15.20
N GLU A 150 33.31 14.68 -15.52
CA GLU A 150 33.71 13.46 -16.22
C GLU A 150 33.47 12.23 -15.34
N LEU A 151 33.78 12.34 -14.03
CA LEU A 151 33.52 11.25 -13.08
C LEU A 151 32.02 11.06 -12.81
N GLN A 152 31.24 12.14 -12.77
CA GLN A 152 29.78 12.07 -12.67
C GLN A 152 29.16 11.39 -13.89
N GLU A 153 29.62 11.72 -15.10
CA GLU A 153 29.17 11.10 -16.35
C GLU A 153 29.52 9.61 -16.38
N PHE A 154 30.74 9.26 -15.98
CA PHE A 154 31.16 7.86 -15.80
C PHE A 154 30.23 7.09 -14.87
N CYS A 155 29.96 7.63 -13.66
CA CYS A 155 29.04 7.01 -12.70
C CYS A 155 27.62 6.87 -13.26
N THR A 156 27.11 7.91 -13.92
CA THR A 156 25.77 7.91 -14.53
C THR A 156 25.65 6.85 -15.62
N ASN A 157 26.68 6.73 -16.48
CA ASN A 157 26.72 5.73 -17.54
C ASN A 157 26.78 4.31 -16.98
N LEU A 158 27.57 4.08 -15.91
CA LEU A 158 27.60 2.79 -15.22
C LEU A 158 26.25 2.41 -14.63
N MET A 159 25.58 3.35 -13.93
CA MET A 159 24.22 3.14 -13.41
C MET A 159 23.22 2.85 -14.51
N ALA A 160 23.37 3.49 -15.68
CA ALA A 160 22.47 3.32 -16.80
C ALA A 160 22.65 1.98 -17.53
N GLN A 161 23.90 1.54 -17.71
CA GLN A 161 24.22 0.39 -18.57
C GLN A 161 24.38 -0.92 -17.80
N PHE A 162 24.85 -0.87 -16.55
CA PHE A 162 25.20 -2.05 -15.76
C PHE A 162 24.75 -1.92 -14.29
N PRO A 163 23.44 -1.72 -14.03
CA PRO A 163 22.94 -1.54 -12.66
C PRO A 163 23.17 -2.77 -11.76
N ASP A 164 23.24 -3.98 -12.32
CA ASP A 164 23.52 -5.22 -11.58
C ASP A 164 24.96 -5.29 -11.07
N LYS A 165 25.92 -4.69 -11.79
CA LYS A 165 27.32 -4.60 -11.33
C LYS A 165 27.43 -3.72 -10.09
N ILE A 166 26.59 -2.71 -9.97
CA ILE A 166 26.61 -1.78 -8.82
C ILE A 166 26.19 -2.49 -7.54
N PHE A 167 25.15 -3.33 -7.60
CA PHE A 167 24.76 -4.17 -6.46
C PHE A 167 25.91 -5.09 -6.00
N LYS A 168 26.79 -5.49 -6.91
CA LYS A 168 27.93 -6.38 -6.66
C LYS A 168 29.22 -5.64 -6.30
N SER A 169 29.23 -4.30 -6.23
CA SER A 169 30.42 -3.55 -5.85
C SER A 169 30.81 -3.84 -4.40
N PHE A 170 32.11 -3.79 -4.09
CA PHE A 170 32.62 -4.11 -2.75
C PHE A 170 32.14 -3.15 -1.67
N ASP A 171 31.82 -1.93 -2.08
CA ASP A 171 31.41 -0.82 -1.24
C ASP A 171 29.96 -0.40 -1.47
N PHE A 172 29.12 -1.25 -2.07
CA PHE A 172 27.70 -0.95 -2.34
C PHE A 172 26.97 -0.35 -1.12
N ILE A 173 27.28 -0.87 0.06
CA ILE A 173 26.70 -0.43 1.33
C ILE A 173 26.99 1.04 1.68
N SER A 174 27.96 1.69 1.05
CA SER A 174 28.30 3.10 1.25
C SER A 174 27.50 4.06 0.35
N LEU A 175 26.62 3.54 -0.51
CA LEU A 175 25.82 4.38 -1.40
C LEU A 175 24.91 5.33 -0.61
N PRO A 176 24.79 6.61 -1.03
CA PRO A 176 23.78 7.50 -0.50
C PRO A 176 22.36 6.95 -0.74
N GLU A 177 21.47 7.11 0.23
CA GLU A 177 20.08 6.60 0.16
C GLU A 177 19.36 7.02 -1.13
N LYS A 178 19.55 8.28 -1.58
CA LYS A 178 18.97 8.78 -2.83
C LYS A 178 19.44 8.01 -4.07
N SER A 179 20.71 7.62 -4.11
CA SER A 179 21.29 6.83 -5.19
C SER A 179 20.83 5.38 -5.13
N LEU A 180 20.68 4.82 -3.93
CA LEU A 180 20.09 3.51 -3.75
C LEU A 180 18.63 3.47 -4.25
N ILE A 181 17.82 4.46 -3.87
CA ILE A 181 16.43 4.60 -4.32
C ILE A 181 16.34 4.72 -5.84
N SER A 182 17.22 5.49 -6.49
CA SER A 182 17.19 5.63 -7.95
C SER A 182 17.58 4.34 -8.66
N LEU A 183 18.43 3.51 -8.03
CA LEU A 183 18.82 2.20 -8.56
C LEU A 183 17.69 1.17 -8.43
N ILE A 184 16.99 1.12 -7.29
CA ILE A 184 15.89 0.17 -7.04
C ILE A 184 14.66 0.46 -7.90
N LYS A 185 14.39 1.74 -8.22
CA LYS A 185 13.23 2.15 -9.05
C LYS A 185 13.30 1.74 -10.52
N ARG A 186 14.34 1.04 -10.95
CA ARG A 186 14.58 0.74 -12.36
C ARG A 186 13.89 -0.55 -12.78
N ASP A 187 13.00 -0.44 -13.76
CA ASP A 187 12.29 -1.60 -14.33
C ASP A 187 13.18 -2.49 -15.22
N ASP A 188 14.38 -2.04 -15.60
CA ASP A 188 15.30 -2.76 -16.50
C ASP A 188 16.38 -3.59 -15.78
N LEU A 189 16.30 -3.68 -14.44
CA LEU A 189 17.25 -4.41 -13.62
C LEU A 189 17.18 -5.92 -13.91
N GLN A 190 18.27 -6.49 -14.42
CA GLN A 190 18.40 -7.92 -14.72
C GLN A 190 18.77 -8.74 -13.48
N MET A 191 18.02 -8.57 -12.39
CA MET A 191 18.28 -9.23 -11.11
C MET A 191 16.97 -9.69 -10.48
N LYS A 192 17.00 -10.78 -9.70
CA LYS A 192 15.76 -11.21 -9.03
C LYS A 192 15.43 -10.23 -7.92
N GLU A 193 14.16 -9.91 -7.76
CA GLU A 193 13.65 -9.07 -6.69
C GLU A 193 14.12 -9.49 -5.28
N ILE A 194 14.27 -10.80 -5.01
CA ILE A 194 14.86 -11.30 -3.74
C ILE A 194 16.32 -10.89 -3.56
N GLU A 195 17.10 -10.90 -4.64
CA GLU A 195 18.49 -10.47 -4.61
C GLU A 195 18.55 -8.97 -4.37
N VAL A 196 17.65 -8.17 -4.96
CA VAL A 196 17.55 -6.72 -4.69
C VAL A 196 17.28 -6.48 -3.21
N TRP A 197 16.30 -7.17 -2.64
CA TRP A 197 15.94 -7.08 -1.23
C TRP A 197 17.11 -7.42 -0.30
N GLU A 198 17.86 -8.48 -0.58
CA GLU A 198 19.04 -8.85 0.21
C GLU A 198 20.10 -7.75 0.23
N HIS A 199 20.30 -7.04 -0.89
CA HIS A 199 21.23 -5.92 -0.94
C HIS A 199 20.70 -4.71 -0.15
N VAL A 200 19.40 -4.40 -0.24
CA VAL A 200 18.76 -3.34 0.57
C VAL A 200 18.91 -3.61 2.07
N LEU A 201 18.72 -4.87 2.49
CA LEU A 201 18.95 -5.27 3.88
C LEU A 201 20.41 -5.12 4.30
N LYS A 202 21.37 -5.56 3.47
CA LYS A 202 22.81 -5.38 3.73
C LYS A 202 23.17 -3.90 3.87
N TRP A 203 22.61 -3.04 3.02
CA TRP A 203 22.78 -1.60 3.11
C TRP A 203 22.20 -1.04 4.42
N GLY A 204 20.96 -1.41 4.78
CA GLY A 204 20.33 -0.98 6.03
C GLY A 204 21.09 -1.41 7.29
N LEU A 205 21.67 -2.62 7.29
CA LEU A 205 22.50 -3.10 8.40
C LEU A 205 23.80 -2.30 8.51
N ALA A 206 24.42 -1.97 7.38
CA ALA A 206 25.65 -1.17 7.37
C ALA A 206 25.45 0.25 7.89
N GLN A 207 24.27 0.85 7.67
CA GLN A 207 23.92 2.16 8.23
C GLN A 207 23.67 2.11 9.75
N ASN A 208 23.47 0.92 10.33
CA ASN A 208 23.17 0.74 11.74
C ASN A 208 24.14 -0.26 12.40
N PRO A 209 25.41 0.12 12.66
CA PRO A 209 26.45 -0.80 13.13
C PRO A 209 26.16 -1.44 14.50
N THR A 210 25.21 -0.90 15.26
CA THR A 210 24.77 -1.45 16.56
C THR A 210 23.90 -2.71 16.41
N LEU A 211 23.36 -2.98 15.21
CA LEU A 211 22.53 -4.14 14.88
C LEU A 211 23.38 -5.37 14.51
N ILE A 212 24.25 -5.79 15.42
CA ILE A 212 25.30 -6.81 15.17
C ILE A 212 24.73 -8.25 15.14
N SER A 213 23.61 -8.48 15.83
CA SER A 213 23.00 -9.80 15.97
C SER A 213 21.93 -10.03 14.89
N GLY A 214 21.53 -11.28 14.60
CA GLY A 214 20.51 -11.54 13.57
C GLY A 214 19.10 -11.09 14.01
N PRO A 215 18.10 -11.04 13.11
CA PRO A 215 16.75 -10.55 13.43
C PRO A 215 16.06 -11.30 14.59
N ASN A 216 16.52 -12.52 14.90
CA ASN A 216 15.98 -13.34 15.98
C ASN A 216 16.36 -12.87 17.39
N THR A 217 17.30 -11.93 17.51
CA THR A 217 17.81 -11.40 18.79
C THR A 217 17.63 -9.89 18.92
N TRP A 218 16.97 -9.25 17.94
CA TRP A 218 16.70 -7.82 17.95
C TRP A 218 15.62 -7.46 18.96
N SER A 219 15.85 -6.37 19.68
CA SER A 219 14.83 -5.72 20.50
C SER A 219 13.87 -4.90 19.65
N ASP A 220 12.77 -4.46 20.25
CA ASP A 220 11.81 -3.54 19.64
C ASP A 220 12.47 -2.22 19.17
N ASP A 221 13.49 -1.73 19.88
CA ASP A 221 14.21 -0.51 19.49
C ASP A 221 15.13 -0.75 18.29
N ASP A 222 15.73 -1.95 18.19
CA ASP A 222 16.58 -2.39 17.08
C ASP A 222 15.79 -2.48 15.77
N PHE A 223 14.58 -3.06 15.84
CA PHE A 223 13.66 -3.14 14.70
C PHE A 223 13.21 -1.77 14.20
N ARG A 224 12.81 -0.87 15.11
CA ARG A 224 12.42 0.51 14.75
C ARG A 224 13.57 1.28 14.09
N THR A 225 14.80 1.02 14.53
CA THR A 225 16.01 1.65 13.94
C THR A 225 16.21 1.22 12.49
N MET A 226 16.02 -0.07 12.20
CA MET A 226 16.06 -0.59 10.84
C MET A 226 14.90 -0.07 9.97
N GLU A 227 13.68 -0.05 10.52
CA GLU A 227 12.49 0.46 9.82
C GLU A 227 12.67 1.92 9.37
N ASN A 228 13.09 2.80 10.27
CA ASN A 228 13.36 4.21 9.97
C ASN A 228 14.44 4.37 8.89
N THR A 229 15.44 3.48 8.88
CA THR A 229 16.52 3.51 7.88
C THR A 229 16.02 3.09 6.50
N LEU A 230 15.09 2.14 6.43
CA LEU A 230 14.59 1.59 5.17
C LEU A 230 13.27 2.21 4.68
N GLN A 231 12.67 3.13 5.44
CA GLN A 231 11.32 3.66 5.21
C GLN A 231 11.06 4.14 3.77
N HIS A 232 12.08 4.69 3.09
CA HIS A 232 11.94 5.19 1.71
C HIS A 232 12.26 4.14 0.65
N CYS A 233 12.99 3.07 1.01
CA CYS A 233 13.29 1.95 0.14
C CYS A 233 12.16 0.91 0.15
N LEU A 234 11.47 0.73 1.29
CA LEU A 234 10.40 -0.25 1.46
C LEU A 234 9.34 -0.13 0.35
N PRO A 235 8.69 1.01 0.08
CA PRO A 235 7.62 1.07 -0.93
C PRO A 235 8.03 0.74 -2.37
N LEU A 236 9.31 0.55 -2.65
CA LEU A 236 9.90 0.45 -4.00
C LEU A 236 10.32 -0.96 -4.40
N VAL A 237 10.38 -1.92 -3.47
CA VAL A 237 10.82 -3.29 -3.78
C VAL A 237 9.59 -4.16 -4.12
N GLU A 238 9.39 -4.48 -5.40
CA GLU A 238 8.29 -5.36 -5.87
C GLU A 238 8.34 -6.76 -5.22
N TRP A 239 9.53 -7.20 -4.78
CA TRP A 239 9.71 -8.39 -3.93
C TRP A 239 8.75 -8.47 -2.76
N MET A 240 8.46 -7.33 -2.10
CA MET A 240 7.55 -7.32 -0.96
C MET A 240 6.14 -7.72 -1.36
N GLU A 241 5.72 -7.52 -2.61
CA GLU A 241 4.45 -8.04 -3.09
C GLU A 241 4.47 -9.56 -3.31
N GLN A 242 5.62 -10.14 -3.68
CA GLN A 242 5.75 -11.57 -4.01
C GLN A 242 6.12 -12.46 -2.81
N ASN A 243 6.76 -11.90 -1.79
CA ASN A 243 7.21 -12.58 -0.55
C ASN A 243 6.64 -11.87 0.68
N PHE A 244 5.44 -11.36 0.50
CA PHE A 244 4.70 -10.57 1.47
C PHE A 244 4.49 -11.33 2.79
N GLY A 245 4.44 -12.65 2.75
CA GLY A 245 4.28 -13.48 3.93
C GLY A 245 5.48 -13.45 4.87
N LEU A 246 6.70 -13.50 4.34
CA LEU A 246 7.92 -13.39 5.11
C LEU A 246 8.06 -11.98 5.71
N VAL A 247 7.67 -10.95 4.95
CA VAL A 247 7.65 -9.55 5.42
C VAL A 247 6.66 -9.38 6.56
N CYS A 248 5.44 -9.90 6.44
CA CYS A 248 4.45 -9.90 7.51
C CYS A 248 4.91 -10.70 8.73
N GLN A 249 5.41 -11.91 8.51
CA GLN A 249 5.89 -12.76 9.60
C GLN A 249 7.00 -12.06 10.39
N THR A 250 7.88 -11.33 9.71
CA THR A 250 8.95 -10.55 10.34
C THR A 250 8.39 -9.30 11.02
N SER A 251 7.48 -8.56 10.38
CA SER A 251 6.89 -7.34 10.95
C SER A 251 6.07 -7.60 12.21
N PHE A 252 5.36 -8.72 12.28
CA PHE A 252 4.51 -9.09 13.42
C PHE A 252 5.24 -9.89 14.52
N LYS A 253 6.53 -10.20 14.36
CA LYS A 253 7.35 -10.80 15.43
C LYS A 253 7.67 -9.81 16.56
N SER A 254 7.72 -8.52 16.25
CA SER A 254 7.99 -7.43 17.20
C SER A 254 6.77 -6.51 17.30
N ASN A 255 6.51 -5.90 18.45
CA ASN A 255 5.40 -4.93 18.61
C ASN A 255 5.78 -3.51 18.17
N SER A 256 7.03 -3.29 17.73
CA SER A 256 7.60 -1.97 17.42
C SER A 256 7.48 -1.53 15.96
N LEU A 257 7.34 -2.49 15.04
CA LEU A 257 7.27 -2.27 13.59
C LEU A 257 5.86 -1.82 13.16
N LEU A 258 5.30 -0.82 13.83
CA LEU A 258 3.90 -0.43 13.63
C LEU A 258 3.66 0.13 12.22
N GLU A 259 4.64 0.79 11.61
CA GLU A 259 4.48 1.36 10.26
C GLU A 259 4.65 0.28 9.18
N LEU A 260 5.56 -0.68 9.35
CA LEU A 260 5.69 -1.85 8.48
C LEU A 260 4.50 -2.80 8.66
N GLN A 261 3.99 -2.96 9.89
CA GLN A 261 2.74 -3.67 10.15
C GLN A 261 1.56 -2.95 9.49
N GLN A 262 1.49 -1.62 9.59
CA GLN A 262 0.44 -0.84 8.94
C GLN A 262 0.57 -0.88 7.42
N PHE A 263 1.78 -0.77 6.87
CA PHE A 263 2.07 -0.93 5.45
C PHE A 263 1.68 -2.33 4.96
N CYS A 264 2.02 -3.37 5.75
CA CYS A 264 1.56 -4.72 5.49
C CYS A 264 0.03 -4.73 5.48
N LEU A 265 -0.62 -4.35 6.58
CA LEU A 265 -2.08 -4.30 6.71
C LEU A 265 -2.77 -3.51 5.57
N ASP A 266 -2.23 -2.37 5.16
CA ASP A 266 -2.72 -1.52 4.07
C ASP A 266 -2.53 -2.17 2.70
N SER A 267 -1.39 -2.83 2.49
CA SER A 267 -1.14 -3.63 1.28
C SER A 267 -2.07 -4.84 1.21
N MET A 268 -2.40 -5.47 2.36
CA MET A 268 -3.40 -6.54 2.41
C MET A 268 -4.80 -6.08 2.08
N THR A 269 -5.09 -4.81 2.36
CA THR A 269 -6.38 -4.20 2.02
C THR A 269 -6.50 -3.95 0.52
N LYS A 270 -5.41 -3.49 -0.10
CA LYS A 270 -5.39 -3.12 -1.52
C LYS A 270 -5.40 -4.33 -2.46
N SER A 271 -4.83 -5.47 -2.07
CA SER A 271 -4.74 -6.66 -2.94
C SER A 271 -4.68 -7.98 -2.15
N PRO A 272 -5.73 -8.35 -1.39
CA PRO A 272 -5.72 -9.52 -0.52
C PRO A 272 -5.48 -10.84 -1.27
N GLN A 273 -6.00 -10.95 -2.50
CA GLN A 273 -5.78 -12.15 -3.32
C GLN A 273 -4.31 -12.43 -3.63
N LYS A 274 -3.45 -11.40 -3.74
CA LYS A 274 -2.01 -11.59 -3.95
C LYS A 274 -1.35 -12.27 -2.73
N ILE A 275 -1.84 -11.96 -1.53
CA ILE A 275 -1.31 -12.50 -0.27
C ILE A 275 -1.75 -13.92 -0.03
N PHE A 276 -3.06 -14.19 -0.14
CA PHE A 276 -3.57 -15.55 0.03
C PHE A 276 -2.98 -16.50 -1.02
N ARG A 277 -2.60 -16.00 -2.20
CA ARG A 277 -1.91 -16.76 -3.25
C ARG A 277 -0.38 -16.71 -3.20
N SER A 278 0.22 -16.03 -2.21
CA SER A 278 1.68 -15.97 -2.10
C SER A 278 2.26 -17.35 -1.80
N LEU A 279 3.46 -17.63 -2.31
CA LEU A 279 4.14 -18.93 -2.13
C LEU A 279 4.40 -19.24 -0.64
N ASP A 280 4.51 -18.20 0.18
CA ASP A 280 4.83 -18.24 1.60
C ASP A 280 3.62 -18.02 2.52
N PHE A 281 2.38 -17.95 2.01
CA PHE A 281 1.19 -17.73 2.86
C PHE A 281 1.08 -18.73 4.03
N THR A 282 1.47 -19.98 3.78
CA THR A 282 1.43 -21.04 4.78
C THR A 282 2.45 -20.87 5.91
N SER A 283 3.45 -19.99 5.77
CA SER A 283 4.46 -19.71 6.80
C SER A 283 4.05 -18.61 7.79
N PHE A 284 2.87 -18.01 7.63
CA PHE A 284 2.36 -16.98 8.55
C PHE A 284 2.30 -17.48 10.00
N SER A 285 2.62 -16.62 10.95
CA SER A 285 2.27 -16.88 12.35
C SER A 285 0.77 -16.57 12.60
N GLU A 286 0.19 -17.16 13.65
CA GLU A 286 -1.25 -17.07 13.94
C GLU A 286 -1.76 -15.61 14.08
N LYS A 287 -0.96 -14.71 14.67
CA LYS A 287 -1.33 -13.31 14.93
C LYS A 287 -1.62 -12.50 13.64
N PRO A 288 -0.72 -12.41 12.65
CA PRO A 288 -1.01 -11.76 11.36
C PRO A 288 -2.20 -12.39 10.64
N LEU A 289 -2.31 -13.73 10.66
CA LEU A 289 -3.43 -14.42 10.02
C LEU A 289 -4.78 -14.05 10.66
N VAL A 290 -4.84 -14.01 11.99
CA VAL A 290 -6.02 -13.56 12.75
C VAL A 290 -6.36 -12.10 12.44
N LEU A 291 -5.36 -11.21 12.39
CA LEU A 291 -5.57 -9.81 12.04
C LEU A 291 -6.11 -9.67 10.62
N LEU A 292 -5.59 -10.46 9.67
CA LEU A 292 -6.03 -10.50 8.29
C LEU A 292 -7.49 -10.96 8.19
N ILE A 293 -7.83 -12.15 8.69
CA ILE A 293 -9.18 -12.72 8.56
C ILE A 293 -10.23 -11.87 9.29
N LYS A 294 -9.84 -11.16 10.37
CA LYS A 294 -10.72 -10.25 11.11
C LYS A 294 -11.14 -9.02 10.29
N ARG A 295 -10.41 -8.66 9.23
CA ARG A 295 -10.70 -7.46 8.44
C ARG A 295 -12.00 -7.60 7.66
N ASP A 296 -12.75 -6.51 7.65
CA ASP A 296 -14.06 -6.41 6.98
C ASP A 296 -13.97 -5.83 5.56
N ASP A 297 -12.80 -5.34 5.15
CA ASP A 297 -12.51 -4.71 3.86
C ASP A 297 -11.71 -5.62 2.90
N LEU A 298 -11.52 -6.89 3.24
CA LEU A 298 -10.89 -7.86 2.35
C LEU A 298 -11.75 -8.12 1.10
N GLN A 299 -11.19 -7.77 -0.05
CA GLN A 299 -11.72 -8.01 -1.39
C GLN A 299 -11.59 -9.48 -1.84
N MET A 300 -12.13 -10.43 -1.07
CA MET A 300 -12.02 -11.89 -1.32
C MET A 300 -13.26 -12.65 -0.83
N LYS A 301 -13.66 -13.74 -1.51
CA LYS A 301 -14.80 -14.56 -1.07
C LYS A 301 -14.46 -15.30 0.22
N GLU A 302 -15.41 -15.39 1.14
CA GLU A 302 -15.18 -16.05 2.42
C GLU A 302 -14.88 -17.55 2.28
N VAL A 303 -15.44 -18.23 1.27
CA VAL A 303 -15.08 -19.62 0.94
C VAL A 303 -13.62 -19.75 0.55
N GLU A 304 -13.06 -18.77 -0.17
CA GLU A 304 -11.65 -18.77 -0.53
C GLU A 304 -10.79 -18.49 0.71
N ILE A 305 -11.20 -17.56 1.57
CA ILE A 305 -10.52 -17.31 2.86
C ILE A 305 -10.48 -18.61 3.68
N TRP A 306 -11.60 -19.33 3.77
CA TRP A 306 -11.69 -20.61 4.45
C TRP A 306 -10.73 -21.66 3.87
N GLU A 307 -10.67 -21.80 2.55
CA GLU A 307 -9.73 -22.73 1.89
C GLU A 307 -8.27 -22.41 2.23
N HIS A 308 -7.91 -21.13 2.31
CA HIS A 308 -6.55 -20.74 2.66
C HIS A 308 -6.26 -20.93 4.15
N VAL A 309 -7.23 -20.69 5.04
CA VAL A 309 -7.13 -21.01 6.47
C VAL A 309 -6.92 -22.50 6.69
N LEU A 310 -7.64 -23.35 5.93
CA LEU A 310 -7.42 -24.79 5.93
C LEU A 310 -6.02 -25.17 5.43
N LYS A 311 -5.56 -24.60 4.31
CA LYS A 311 -4.20 -24.83 3.80
C LYS A 311 -3.13 -24.42 4.81
N TRP A 312 -3.31 -23.28 5.48
CA TRP A 312 -2.43 -22.84 6.55
C TRP A 312 -2.44 -23.82 7.73
N GLY A 313 -3.62 -24.23 8.20
CA GLY A 313 -3.76 -25.20 9.30
C GLY A 313 -3.12 -26.55 9.00
N LEU A 314 -3.23 -27.03 7.76
CA LEU A 314 -2.54 -28.24 7.28
C LEU A 314 -1.02 -28.09 7.28
N ALA A 315 -0.51 -26.94 6.82
CA ALA A 315 0.93 -26.67 6.80
C ALA A 315 1.54 -26.58 8.21
N GLN A 316 0.79 -26.09 9.20
CA GLN A 316 1.21 -26.09 10.61
C GLN A 316 1.20 -27.49 11.24
N ASN A 317 0.57 -28.47 10.57
CA ASN A 317 0.40 -29.83 11.06
C ASN A 317 0.80 -30.85 9.97
N PRO A 318 2.10 -30.94 9.60
CA PRO A 318 2.56 -31.71 8.45
C PRO A 318 2.32 -33.23 8.55
N THR A 319 1.96 -33.74 9.73
CA THR A 319 1.59 -35.13 9.96
C THR A 319 0.13 -35.44 9.63
N LEU A 320 -0.70 -34.43 9.35
CA LEU A 320 -2.09 -34.62 8.90
C LEU A 320 -2.11 -34.99 7.42
N PHE A 321 -2.85 -36.05 7.07
CA PHE A 321 -3.08 -36.44 5.68
C PHE A 321 -3.94 -35.38 4.96
N LEU A 322 -3.72 -35.19 3.65
CA LEU A 322 -4.46 -34.22 2.84
C LEU A 322 -5.97 -34.49 2.73
N ASP A 323 -6.40 -35.73 2.98
CA ASP A 323 -7.80 -36.15 2.89
C ASP A 323 -8.46 -36.25 4.28
N PRO A 324 -9.37 -35.33 4.64
CA PRO A 324 -10.10 -35.34 5.91
C PRO A 324 -10.91 -36.61 6.16
N VAL A 325 -11.23 -37.39 5.12
CA VAL A 325 -11.95 -38.67 5.24
C VAL A 325 -11.12 -39.71 5.98
N THR A 326 -9.79 -39.56 6.00
CA THR A 326 -8.85 -40.48 6.64
C THR A 326 -8.43 -40.06 8.06
N TRP A 327 -8.90 -38.91 8.53
CA TRP A 327 -8.48 -38.34 9.81
C TRP A 327 -9.04 -39.10 11.01
N THR A 328 -8.18 -39.30 12.01
CA THR A 328 -8.58 -39.80 13.33
C THR A 328 -9.13 -38.68 14.21
N ASP A 329 -9.78 -39.05 15.32
CA ASP A 329 -10.30 -38.08 16.29
C ASP A 329 -9.20 -37.16 16.87
N GLU A 330 -7.95 -37.63 16.97
CA GLU A 330 -6.81 -36.80 17.40
C GLU A 330 -6.33 -35.85 16.29
N ASP A 331 -6.40 -36.27 15.03
CA ASP A 331 -6.09 -35.42 13.87
C ASP A 331 -7.04 -34.22 13.79
N PHE A 332 -8.35 -34.45 13.96
CA PHE A 332 -9.35 -33.39 14.03
C PHE A 332 -9.13 -32.45 15.22
N LYS A 333 -8.73 -32.99 16.37
CA LYS A 333 -8.45 -32.21 17.57
C LYS A 333 -7.21 -31.36 17.40
N MET A 334 -6.18 -31.87 16.71
CA MET A 334 -4.98 -31.12 16.38
C MET A 334 -5.30 -29.95 15.44
N MET A 335 -6.02 -30.20 14.34
CA MET A 335 -6.47 -29.16 13.42
C MET A 335 -7.36 -28.10 14.11
N LYS A 336 -8.30 -28.54 14.95
CA LYS A 336 -9.18 -27.64 15.73
C LYS A 336 -8.39 -26.74 16.67
N ASN A 337 -7.35 -27.27 17.31
CA ASN A 337 -6.51 -26.49 18.20
C ASN A 337 -5.69 -25.44 17.42
N THR A 338 -5.12 -25.83 16.27
CA THR A 338 -4.39 -24.92 15.38
C THR A 338 -5.27 -23.80 14.82
N LEU A 339 -6.51 -24.12 14.44
CA LEU A 339 -7.44 -23.13 13.88
C LEU A 339 -8.27 -22.41 14.93
N ARG A 340 -8.04 -22.64 16.23
CA ARG A 340 -8.92 -22.17 17.31
C ARG A 340 -9.20 -20.67 17.27
N SER A 341 -8.19 -19.85 16.97
CA SER A 341 -8.34 -18.39 16.90
C SER A 341 -8.86 -17.90 15.56
N CYS A 342 -8.75 -18.70 14.50
CA CYS A 342 -9.22 -18.37 13.15
C CYS A 342 -10.69 -18.77 12.92
N LEU A 343 -11.12 -19.91 13.47
CA LEU A 343 -12.48 -20.46 13.30
C LEU A 343 -13.61 -19.46 13.63
N PRO A 344 -13.55 -18.69 14.73
CA PRO A 344 -14.60 -17.71 15.04
C PRO A 344 -14.62 -16.50 14.09
N LEU A 345 -13.56 -16.32 13.31
CA LEU A 345 -13.38 -15.18 12.41
C LEU A 345 -13.82 -15.52 10.98
N VAL A 346 -13.84 -16.80 10.61
CA VAL A 346 -14.35 -17.27 9.32
C VAL A 346 -15.87 -17.17 9.31
N ARG A 347 -16.42 -16.41 8.38
CA ARG A 347 -17.84 -16.05 8.31
C ARG A 347 -18.64 -17.10 7.54
N PHE A 348 -18.73 -18.32 8.07
CA PHE A 348 -19.39 -19.46 7.40
C PHE A 348 -20.81 -19.19 6.88
N PHE A 349 -21.56 -18.27 7.49
CA PHE A 349 -22.89 -17.85 7.05
C PHE A 349 -22.91 -17.14 5.69
N SER A 350 -21.75 -16.72 5.17
CA SER A 350 -21.61 -16.08 3.85
C SER A 350 -21.29 -17.06 2.72
N LEU A 351 -21.12 -18.35 3.03
CA LEU A 351 -21.00 -19.41 2.03
C LEU A 351 -22.39 -19.77 1.49
N SER A 352 -22.49 -20.06 0.19
CA SER A 352 -23.69 -20.68 -0.35
C SER A 352 -23.90 -22.07 0.26
N SER A 353 -25.14 -22.57 0.23
CA SER A 353 -25.47 -23.92 0.71
C SER A 353 -24.63 -25.01 0.03
N VAL A 354 -24.30 -24.83 -1.24
CA VAL A 354 -23.44 -25.75 -2.03
C VAL A 354 -21.98 -25.66 -1.58
N GLU A 355 -21.44 -24.44 -1.41
CA GLU A 355 -20.05 -24.25 -0.95
C GLU A 355 -19.86 -24.79 0.46
N PHE A 356 -20.82 -24.59 1.36
CA PHE A 356 -20.76 -25.09 2.73
C PHE A 356 -20.78 -26.63 2.77
N ALA A 357 -21.68 -27.26 2.02
CA ALA A 357 -21.76 -28.72 1.96
C ALA A 357 -20.48 -29.37 1.39
N GLN A 358 -19.92 -28.79 0.32
CA GLN A 358 -18.75 -29.35 -0.35
C GLN A 358 -17.43 -29.04 0.37
N LYS A 359 -17.27 -27.81 0.89
CA LYS A 359 -15.97 -27.29 1.38
C LYS A 359 -15.84 -27.28 2.90
N VAL A 360 -16.94 -27.45 3.63
CA VAL A 360 -16.94 -27.49 5.10
C VAL A 360 -17.38 -28.85 5.63
N LEU A 361 -18.42 -29.46 5.03
CA LEU A 361 -18.92 -30.77 5.48
C LEU A 361 -18.28 -31.97 4.76
N GLY A 362 -17.70 -31.76 3.57
CA GLY A 362 -17.03 -32.81 2.78
C GLY A 362 -18.00 -33.82 2.17
N GLU A 363 -19.24 -33.43 1.89
CA GLU A 363 -20.30 -34.32 1.40
C GLU A 363 -20.25 -34.49 -0.13
N ASP A 364 -20.45 -35.73 -0.61
CA ASP A 364 -20.86 -36.01 -1.98
C ASP A 364 -22.35 -35.64 -2.11
N PRO A 365 -22.73 -34.69 -2.99
CA PRO A 365 -24.11 -34.24 -3.13
C PRO A 365 -25.11 -35.35 -3.54
N ASN A 366 -24.63 -36.55 -3.87
CA ASN A 366 -25.46 -37.68 -4.27
C ASN A 366 -25.66 -38.79 -3.19
N VAL A 367 -25.11 -38.68 -1.97
CA VAL A 367 -25.18 -39.77 -0.98
C VAL A 367 -25.77 -39.32 0.37
N LYS A 368 -26.91 -39.92 0.77
CA LYS A 368 -27.65 -39.64 2.04
C LYS A 368 -27.24 -40.54 3.22
N ILE A 369 -25.98 -40.59 3.65
CA ILE A 369 -25.59 -41.32 4.89
C ILE A 369 -24.52 -40.58 5.70
N PHE A 370 -24.80 -40.35 6.98
CA PHE A 370 -23.91 -39.67 7.95
C PHE A 370 -23.02 -40.65 8.74
N ARG A 371 -21.73 -40.33 8.93
CA ARG A 371 -20.79 -40.99 9.85
C ARG A 371 -20.06 -39.94 10.68
N ALA A 372 -20.19 -39.95 12.01
CA ALA A 372 -19.33 -39.17 12.92
C ALA A 372 -18.87 -40.04 14.11
N HIS A 373 -17.57 -39.97 14.39
CA HIS A 373 -16.77 -40.91 15.17
C HIS A 373 -16.96 -40.81 16.70
N THR A 374 -16.78 -41.96 17.36
CA THR A 374 -17.33 -42.32 18.67
C THR A 374 -16.38 -42.04 19.85
N ASN A 375 -15.11 -41.68 19.62
CA ASN A 375 -14.12 -41.62 20.71
C ASN A 375 -14.02 -40.26 21.40
N ILE A 376 -14.40 -39.16 20.73
CA ILE A 376 -14.42 -37.81 21.34
C ILE A 376 -15.44 -37.73 22.50
N LEU A 377 -16.51 -38.52 22.43
CA LEU A 377 -17.57 -38.59 23.45
C LEU A 377 -17.13 -39.34 24.73
N CYS A 378 -16.13 -40.22 24.64
CA CYS A 378 -15.72 -41.08 25.77
C CYS A 378 -14.84 -40.37 26.82
N TYR A 379 -14.24 -39.21 26.50
CA TYR A 379 -13.19 -38.61 27.34
C TYR A 379 -13.72 -37.66 28.44
N ARG A 380 -14.98 -37.20 28.37
CA ARG A 380 -15.49 -36.11 29.24
C ARG A 380 -16.44 -36.55 30.36
N SER A 381 -16.67 -37.84 30.57
CA SER A 381 -17.57 -38.31 31.64
C SER A 381 -17.13 -39.65 32.27
N PRO A 382 -16.81 -39.69 33.59
CA PRO A 382 -16.55 -40.92 34.34
C PRO A 382 -17.75 -41.88 34.44
N TYR A 383 -18.94 -41.42 34.06
CA TYR A 383 -20.18 -42.22 34.00
C TYR A 383 -20.25 -43.04 32.70
N LEU A 384 -19.93 -42.43 31.54
CA LEU A 384 -19.88 -43.13 30.23
C LEU A 384 -18.76 -44.19 30.15
N ARG A 385 -17.67 -44.00 30.90
CA ARG A 385 -16.59 -45.00 31.06
C ARG A 385 -17.07 -46.30 31.74
N ARG A 386 -18.09 -46.25 32.59
CA ARG A 386 -18.64 -47.43 33.30
C ARG A 386 -19.65 -48.21 32.47
N VAL A 387 -20.38 -47.54 31.57
CA VAL A 387 -21.40 -48.15 30.69
C VAL A 387 -20.75 -48.94 29.55
N LEU A 388 -19.63 -48.47 28.99
CA LEU A 388 -18.92 -49.13 27.89
C LEU A 388 -18.06 -50.35 28.29
N VAL A 389 -17.72 -50.49 29.58
CA VAL A 389 -16.91 -51.63 30.09
C VAL A 389 -17.77 -52.87 30.38
N ALA A 390 -19.09 -52.71 30.51
CA ALA A 390 -20.02 -53.79 30.86
C ALA A 390 -20.54 -54.61 29.66
N GLU A 391 -20.46 -54.10 28.41
CA GLU A 391 -20.99 -54.77 27.22
C GLU A 391 -19.92 -55.24 26.23
N LYS A 392 -18.88 -55.92 26.72
CA LYS A 392 -18.16 -56.86 25.86
C LYS A 392 -18.92 -58.18 25.85
N LYS A 393 -19.71 -58.44 24.79
CA LYS A 393 -19.58 -59.68 23.98
C LYS A 393 -20.55 -59.78 22.78
N HIS A 394 -19.89 -60.10 21.67
CA HIS A 394 -20.32 -60.81 20.46
C HIS A 394 -21.32 -60.15 19.50
N ASN A 395 -20.81 -59.99 18.28
CA ASN A 395 -21.50 -59.67 17.03
C ASN A 395 -21.84 -58.20 16.79
N GLY A 396 -20.78 -57.38 16.73
CA GLY A 396 -20.53 -56.46 15.60
C GLY A 396 -21.48 -55.30 15.34
N LEU A 397 -22.63 -55.20 15.99
CA LEU A 397 -23.59 -54.11 15.88
C LEU A 397 -24.23 -53.91 17.26
N VAL A 398 -23.81 -52.87 17.97
CA VAL A 398 -24.54 -52.37 19.14
C VAL A 398 -25.25 -51.09 18.73
N HIS A 399 -26.58 -51.16 18.67
CA HIS A 399 -27.45 -49.99 18.66
C HIS A 399 -27.35 -49.30 20.03
N ILE A 400 -26.76 -48.11 20.06
CA ILE A 400 -26.78 -47.26 21.25
C ILE A 400 -27.89 -46.22 21.06
N LYS A 401 -28.94 -46.33 21.88
CA LYS A 401 -29.86 -45.21 22.16
C LYS A 401 -29.07 -44.18 22.99
N LEU A 402 -28.85 -43.02 22.41
CA LEU A 402 -28.15 -41.90 23.04
C LEU A 402 -29.08 -41.23 24.06
N GLN A 403 -28.70 -41.26 25.34
CA GLN A 403 -29.22 -40.34 26.35
C GLN A 403 -28.05 -39.56 26.95
N ASN A 404 -28.14 -38.23 26.81
CA ASN A 404 -27.37 -37.16 27.47
C ASN A 404 -26.10 -36.72 26.71
N ILE A 405 -26.13 -35.97 25.60
CA ILE A 405 -27.08 -34.92 25.21
C ILE A 405 -28.49 -35.45 25.05
N SER A 406 -29.42 -34.84 25.77
CA SER A 406 -30.81 -35.24 25.74
C SER A 406 -31.34 -35.06 24.31
N PRO A 407 -32.29 -35.89 23.83
CA PRO A 407 -32.93 -35.70 22.53
C PRO A 407 -33.35 -34.23 22.31
N GLU A 408 -33.69 -33.50 23.36
CA GLU A 408 -34.05 -32.08 23.33
C GLU A 408 -32.89 -31.16 22.91
N ILE A 409 -31.61 -31.39 23.24
CA ILE A 409 -30.52 -30.47 22.86
C ILE A 409 -30.03 -30.72 21.42
N PHE A 410 -30.10 -31.95 20.93
CA PHE A 410 -29.84 -32.27 19.52
C PHE A 410 -31.05 -31.89 18.63
N GLN A 411 -32.27 -32.06 19.15
CA GLN A 411 -33.49 -31.49 18.60
C GLN A 411 -33.42 -29.96 18.61
N ILE A 412 -32.90 -29.30 19.66
CA ILE A 412 -32.70 -27.84 19.71
C ILE A 412 -31.73 -27.40 18.64
N ILE A 413 -30.62 -28.08 18.37
CA ILE A 413 -29.67 -27.66 17.33
C ILE A 413 -30.22 -27.92 15.91
N LEU A 414 -31.01 -28.98 15.72
CA LEU A 414 -31.75 -29.22 14.48
C LEU A 414 -32.96 -28.28 14.32
N GLU A 415 -33.62 -27.87 15.41
CA GLU A 415 -34.66 -26.84 15.48
C GLU A 415 -34.08 -25.41 15.48
N TYR A 416 -32.79 -25.26 15.76
CA TYR A 416 -32.08 -24.00 15.69
C TYR A 416 -31.67 -23.68 14.24
N ILE A 417 -31.53 -24.74 13.43
CA ILE A 417 -31.28 -24.65 11.99
C ILE A 417 -32.60 -24.84 11.19
N TYR A 418 -33.62 -25.53 11.73
CA TYR A 418 -34.89 -25.86 11.05
C TYR A 418 -36.18 -25.78 11.89
N GLY A 419 -36.18 -25.19 13.09
CA GLY A 419 -37.29 -25.26 14.04
C GLY A 419 -37.84 -23.90 14.44
N ASP A 420 -39.10 -23.94 14.85
CA ASP A 420 -39.90 -22.77 15.13
C ASP A 420 -39.49 -22.14 16.49
N PRO A 421 -38.90 -20.93 16.52
CA PRO A 421 -38.54 -20.26 17.78
C PRO A 421 -39.76 -19.89 18.64
N ASN A 422 -40.99 -20.08 18.15
CA ASN A 422 -42.18 -20.07 19.00
C ASN A 422 -42.20 -21.20 20.05
N ALA A 423 -41.35 -22.23 19.91
CA ALA A 423 -41.26 -23.36 20.84
C ALA A 423 -40.19 -23.17 21.95
N TRP A 424 -39.40 -22.09 21.92
CA TRP A 424 -38.30 -21.87 22.87
C TRP A 424 -38.77 -21.29 24.20
N SER A 425 -38.18 -21.78 25.31
CA SER A 425 -38.38 -21.19 26.63
C SER A 425 -37.49 -19.95 26.84
N ASP A 426 -37.79 -19.12 27.84
CA ASP A 426 -37.00 -17.92 28.12
C ASP A 426 -35.56 -18.25 28.56
N ASP A 427 -35.34 -19.40 29.20
CA ASP A 427 -33.99 -19.88 29.56
C ASP A 427 -33.18 -20.32 28.33
N ASP A 428 -33.84 -20.84 27.29
CA ASP A 428 -33.20 -21.16 26.00
C ASP A 428 -32.75 -19.89 25.29
N PHE A 429 -33.62 -18.87 25.25
CA PHE A 429 -33.27 -17.55 24.72
C PHE A 429 -32.09 -16.93 25.48
N LYS A 430 -32.10 -17.00 26.82
CA LYS A 430 -31.03 -16.46 27.66
C LYS A 430 -29.70 -17.18 27.47
N THR A 431 -29.74 -18.51 27.35
CA THR A 431 -28.54 -19.33 27.08
C THR A 431 -27.95 -18.98 25.72
N MET A 432 -28.81 -18.80 24.72
CA MET A 432 -28.41 -18.46 23.36
C MET A 432 -27.89 -17.02 23.25
N GLU A 433 -28.55 -16.07 23.90
CA GLU A 433 -28.09 -14.67 24.00
C GLU A 433 -26.68 -14.61 24.59
N ASN A 434 -26.43 -15.28 25.72
CA ASN A 434 -25.11 -15.32 26.35
C ASN A 434 -24.04 -15.99 25.47
N THR A 435 -24.43 -17.05 24.75
CA THR A 435 -23.51 -17.78 23.86
C THR A 435 -23.11 -16.92 22.66
N LEU A 436 -24.05 -16.16 22.10
CA LEU A 436 -23.85 -15.37 20.89
C LEU A 436 -23.59 -13.89 21.17
N GLN A 437 -23.50 -13.46 22.43
CA GLN A 437 -23.39 -12.04 22.80
C GLN A 437 -22.29 -11.29 22.05
N HIS A 438 -21.17 -11.95 21.75
CA HIS A 438 -20.06 -11.36 20.99
C HIS A 438 -20.23 -11.46 19.46
N CYS A 439 -21.04 -12.41 18.99
CA CYS A 439 -21.32 -12.64 17.57
C CYS A 439 -22.48 -11.76 17.07
N LEU A 440 -23.53 -11.58 17.88
CA LEU A 440 -24.70 -10.77 17.54
C LEU A 440 -24.33 -9.32 17.22
N LEU A 441 -23.33 -8.76 17.90
CA LEU A 441 -22.82 -7.41 17.65
C LEU A 441 -22.10 -7.26 16.28
N LEU A 442 -21.72 -8.38 15.65
CA LEU A 442 -20.99 -8.40 14.38
C LEU A 442 -21.90 -8.68 13.17
N VAL A 443 -23.18 -8.99 13.43
CA VAL A 443 -24.19 -9.23 12.40
C VAL A 443 -24.76 -7.90 11.92
N ARG A 444 -24.70 -7.67 10.61
CA ARG A 444 -25.14 -6.44 9.96
C ARG A 444 -26.63 -6.53 9.65
N PHE A 445 -27.45 -6.58 10.70
CA PHE A 445 -28.89 -6.83 10.56
C PHE A 445 -29.62 -5.83 9.65
N PHE A 446 -29.11 -4.58 9.58
CA PHE A 446 -29.65 -3.56 8.68
C PHE A 446 -29.35 -3.83 7.20
N SER A 447 -28.48 -4.79 6.87
CA SER A 447 -28.18 -5.20 5.50
C SER A 447 -29.14 -6.23 4.94
N LEU A 448 -29.99 -6.81 5.78
CA LEU A 448 -30.95 -7.82 5.34
C LEU A 448 -32.07 -7.19 4.50
N SER A 449 -32.65 -7.99 3.61
CA SER A 449 -33.93 -7.64 3.00
C SER A 449 -35.06 -7.73 4.03
N SER A 450 -36.20 -7.10 3.75
CA SER A 450 -37.40 -7.19 4.61
C SER A 450 -37.87 -8.65 4.75
N GLU A 451 -37.76 -9.44 3.68
CA GLU A 451 -38.09 -10.86 3.66
C GLU A 451 -37.17 -11.66 4.58
N GLU A 452 -35.85 -11.49 4.45
CA GLU A 452 -34.88 -12.18 5.30
C GLU A 452 -34.98 -11.77 6.76
N PHE A 453 -35.17 -10.48 7.03
CA PHE A 453 -35.43 -10.02 8.39
C PHE A 453 -36.69 -10.68 8.97
N SER A 454 -37.79 -10.70 8.21
CA SER A 454 -39.06 -11.29 8.65
C SER A 454 -38.96 -12.80 8.89
N GLN A 455 -38.25 -13.54 8.04
CA GLN A 455 -38.20 -15.00 8.10
C GLN A 455 -37.08 -15.52 9.01
N LYS A 456 -35.93 -14.83 9.06
CA LYS A 456 -34.71 -15.34 9.69
C LYS A 456 -34.30 -14.61 10.97
N VAL A 457 -34.82 -13.41 11.23
CA VAL A 457 -34.42 -12.59 12.39
C VAL A 457 -35.59 -12.31 13.34
N HIS A 458 -36.73 -11.85 12.80
CA HIS A 458 -37.94 -11.56 13.56
C HIS A 458 -38.37 -12.71 14.50
N PRO A 459 -38.31 -13.99 14.08
CA PRO A 459 -38.70 -15.09 14.95
C PRO A 459 -37.81 -15.21 16.21
N TYR A 460 -36.56 -14.70 16.14
CA TYR A 460 -35.59 -14.71 17.23
C TYR A 460 -35.45 -13.35 17.94
N LYS A 461 -36.43 -12.44 17.81
CA LYS A 461 -36.37 -11.07 18.35
C LYS A 461 -35.97 -10.96 19.83
N LYS A 462 -36.28 -11.97 20.65
CA LYS A 462 -35.92 -12.04 22.08
C LYS A 462 -34.40 -12.12 22.33
N LEU A 463 -33.60 -12.54 21.34
CA LEU A 463 -32.12 -12.54 21.42
C LEU A 463 -31.51 -11.15 21.24
N LEU A 464 -32.28 -10.21 20.68
CA LEU A 464 -31.83 -8.86 20.43
C LEU A 464 -32.30 -7.96 21.56
N LYS A 465 -31.43 -7.02 21.97
CA LYS A 465 -31.85 -5.96 22.89
C LYS A 465 -33.08 -5.25 22.32
N HIS A 466 -34.11 -5.11 23.14
CA HIS A 466 -35.41 -4.55 22.72
C HIS A 466 -35.27 -3.26 21.89
N GLN A 467 -34.44 -2.31 22.36
CA GLN A 467 -34.21 -1.04 21.66
C GLN A 467 -33.63 -1.24 20.25
N PHE A 468 -32.63 -2.11 20.10
CA PHE A 468 -31.99 -2.39 18.80
C PHE A 468 -32.95 -3.06 17.82
N TYR A 469 -33.77 -4.00 18.32
CA TYR A 469 -34.78 -4.67 17.51
C TYR A 469 -35.84 -3.69 17.01
N GLU A 470 -36.33 -2.79 17.87
CA GLU A 470 -37.29 -1.75 17.48
C GLU A 470 -36.70 -0.80 16.43
N GLU A 471 -35.43 -0.39 16.57
CA GLU A 471 -34.75 0.44 15.57
C GLU A 471 -34.64 -0.28 14.22
N LEU A 472 -34.26 -1.56 14.23
CA LEU A 472 -34.18 -2.39 13.04
C LEU A 472 -35.54 -2.58 12.36
N LEU A 473 -36.58 -2.92 13.12
CA LEU A 473 -37.94 -3.08 12.61
C LEU A 473 -38.46 -1.79 11.97
N ASN A 474 -38.30 -0.67 12.68
CA ASN A 474 -38.75 0.63 12.18
C ASN A 474 -37.96 1.11 10.95
N SER A 475 -36.74 0.61 10.72
CA SER A 475 -36.00 0.86 9.47
C SER A 475 -36.71 0.33 8.22
N TYR A 476 -37.57 -0.68 8.36
CA TYR A 476 -38.37 -1.22 7.25
C TYR A 476 -39.76 -0.59 7.17
N LEU A 477 -40.33 -0.13 8.29
CA LEU A 477 -41.72 0.31 8.38
C LEU A 477 -41.91 1.83 8.24
N ASP A 478 -40.96 2.64 8.68
CA ASP A 478 -41.08 4.10 8.66
C ASP A 478 -40.09 4.75 7.67
N PRO A 479 -40.56 5.21 6.50
CA PRO A 479 -39.71 5.85 5.50
C PRO A 479 -39.15 7.22 5.92
N ASN A 480 -39.70 7.84 6.96
CA ASN A 480 -39.22 9.14 7.45
C ASN A 480 -38.20 9.02 8.58
N ARG A 481 -37.97 7.81 9.10
CA ARG A 481 -37.08 7.60 10.24
C ARG A 481 -35.62 7.80 9.87
N GLU A 482 -34.87 8.46 10.75
CA GLU A 482 -33.43 8.64 10.59
C GLU A 482 -32.65 7.43 11.13
N PRO A 483 -31.60 6.97 10.45
CA PRO A 483 -30.67 5.98 10.99
C PRO A 483 -29.93 6.54 12.21
N ILE A 484 -29.76 5.71 13.24
CA ILE A 484 -28.86 6.03 14.35
C ILE A 484 -27.39 5.97 13.91
N ASP A 485 -26.52 6.68 14.63
CA ASP A 485 -25.08 6.61 14.39
C ASP A 485 -24.49 5.25 14.81
N ASN A 486 -23.36 4.88 14.18
CA ASN A 486 -22.60 3.64 14.45
C ASN A 486 -23.24 2.32 13.97
N ILE A 487 -24.19 2.34 13.02
CA ILE A 487 -24.65 1.11 12.35
C ILE A 487 -23.55 0.59 11.42
N LEU A 488 -23.30 -0.72 11.48
CA LEU A 488 -22.38 -1.41 10.57
C LEU A 488 -22.93 -1.38 9.13
N LEU A 489 -22.15 -0.82 8.21
CA LEU A 489 -22.43 -0.81 6.76
C LEU A 489 -22.40 -2.22 6.16
N PRO A 490 -23.09 -2.52 5.05
CA PRO A 490 -22.97 -3.76 4.28
C PRO A 490 -21.52 -4.15 3.98
N ARG A 491 -21.23 -5.45 3.88
CA ARG A 491 -19.88 -5.91 3.48
C ARG A 491 -19.71 -5.59 2.00
N ASN A 492 -18.59 -4.96 1.64
CA ASN A 492 -18.25 -4.73 0.24
C ASN A 492 -18.02 -6.08 -0.43
N MET A 493 -19.01 -6.56 -1.18
CA MET A 493 -18.79 -7.66 -2.11
C MET A 493 -17.92 -7.15 -3.26
N THR A 494 -16.82 -7.84 -3.55
CA THR A 494 -16.17 -7.71 -4.85
C THR A 494 -17.07 -8.31 -5.91
N VAL A 495 -17.63 -7.43 -6.73
CA VAL A 495 -18.13 -7.83 -8.03
C VAL A 495 -17.25 -7.12 -9.04
N ASP A 496 -16.20 -7.82 -9.47
CA ASP A 496 -15.36 -7.35 -10.56
C ASP A 496 -16.25 -7.07 -11.78
N ASN A 497 -15.96 -5.98 -12.49
CA ASN A 497 -16.62 -5.57 -13.74
C ASN A 497 -18.02 -4.93 -13.64
N ILE A 498 -18.50 -4.51 -12.46
CA ILE A 498 -19.75 -3.71 -12.39
C ILE A 498 -19.58 -2.34 -13.03
N ILE A 499 -18.53 -1.61 -12.67
CA ILE A 499 -18.29 -0.25 -13.14
C ILE A 499 -16.78 0.02 -13.24
N ASP A 500 -16.36 0.72 -14.30
CA ASP A 500 -14.99 1.24 -14.44
C ASP A 500 -14.96 2.73 -14.05
N SER A 501 -14.84 3.01 -12.74
CA SER A 501 -14.81 4.37 -12.19
C SER A 501 -13.64 4.60 -11.24
N ARG A 502 -13.07 5.81 -11.29
CA ARG A 502 -12.06 6.31 -10.34
C ARG A 502 -12.62 7.28 -9.29
N ILE A 503 -13.90 7.65 -9.40
CA ILE A 503 -14.50 8.72 -8.58
C ILE A 503 -15.68 8.26 -7.72
N VAL A 504 -16.29 7.11 -8.01
CA VAL A 504 -17.40 6.54 -7.20
C VAL A 504 -17.09 5.10 -6.78
N ASN A 505 -17.64 4.66 -5.65
CA ASN A 505 -17.56 3.28 -5.18
C ASN A 505 -18.88 2.52 -5.37
N LEU A 506 -18.88 1.24 -5.00
CA LEU A 506 -20.01 0.32 -5.13
C LEU A 506 -21.25 0.75 -4.33
N ASN A 507 -21.10 1.46 -3.22
CA ASN A 507 -22.24 1.99 -2.45
C ASN A 507 -23.01 3.06 -3.24
N ILE A 508 -22.29 4.01 -3.86
CA ILE A 508 -22.91 5.03 -4.73
C ILE A 508 -23.64 4.36 -5.88
N VAL A 509 -23.00 3.39 -6.53
CA VAL A 509 -23.56 2.67 -7.68
C VAL A 509 -24.83 1.91 -7.28
N SER A 510 -24.84 1.29 -6.11
CA SER A 510 -26.02 0.61 -5.56
C SER A 510 -27.17 1.57 -5.34
N ILE A 511 -26.93 2.71 -4.69
CA ILE A 511 -27.94 3.75 -4.44
C ILE A 511 -28.54 4.26 -5.75
N ILE A 512 -27.70 4.57 -6.73
CA ILE A 512 -28.15 5.04 -8.05
C ILE A 512 -28.96 3.95 -8.76
N SER A 513 -28.52 2.69 -8.73
CA SER A 513 -29.23 1.58 -9.37
C SER A 513 -30.62 1.35 -8.77
N ARG A 514 -30.73 1.39 -7.43
CA ARG A 514 -32.02 1.32 -6.73
C ARG A 514 -32.95 2.45 -7.13
N TRP A 515 -32.39 3.64 -7.36
CA TRP A 515 -33.17 4.80 -7.77
C TRP A 515 -33.67 4.70 -9.21
N ILE A 516 -32.86 4.12 -10.11
CA ILE A 516 -33.27 3.83 -11.50
C ILE A 516 -34.46 2.86 -11.49
N ASP A 517 -34.39 1.78 -10.70
CA ASP A 517 -35.44 0.73 -10.67
C ASP A 517 -36.62 1.04 -9.75
N ARG A 518 -36.50 2.06 -8.90
CA ARG A 518 -37.50 2.44 -7.88
C ARG A 518 -37.83 1.28 -6.92
N THR A 519 -36.83 0.48 -6.58
CA THR A 519 -37.01 -0.76 -5.79
C THR A 519 -37.25 -0.54 -4.30
N GLU A 520 -36.89 0.61 -3.72
CA GLU A 520 -37.11 0.89 -2.29
C GLU A 520 -37.60 2.33 -2.03
N LEU A 521 -38.71 2.45 -1.29
CA LEU A 521 -39.31 3.73 -0.90
C LEU A 521 -38.61 4.40 0.31
N ASN A 522 -37.77 3.67 1.07
CA ASN A 522 -37.06 4.17 2.25
C ASN A 522 -35.57 4.46 1.98
N TYR A 523 -35.30 5.56 1.27
CA TYR A 523 -33.95 5.89 0.82
C TYR A 523 -32.95 6.17 1.95
N LYS A 524 -33.41 6.53 3.15
CA LYS A 524 -32.55 6.83 4.31
C LYS A 524 -31.75 5.61 4.79
N PHE A 525 -32.28 4.41 4.61
CA PHE A 525 -31.60 3.15 4.97
C PHE A 525 -30.97 2.44 3.77
N SER A 526 -31.11 2.95 2.55
CA SER A 526 -30.63 2.28 1.32
C SER A 526 -29.13 1.95 1.35
N HIS A 527 -28.31 2.82 1.94
CA HIS A 527 -26.87 2.62 2.13
C HIS A 527 -26.53 1.54 3.17
N LEU A 528 -27.49 1.14 3.99
CA LEU A 528 -27.36 0.09 5.01
C LEU A 528 -27.81 -1.29 4.51
N ARG A 529 -28.59 -1.34 3.42
CA ARG A 529 -29.11 -2.57 2.79
C ARG A 529 -28.07 -3.27 1.94
N GLU A 530 -28.29 -4.55 1.64
CA GLU A 530 -27.47 -5.29 0.69
C GLU A 530 -27.24 -4.51 -0.61
N LEU A 531 -26.03 -4.61 -1.16
CA LEU A 531 -25.66 -3.91 -2.37
C LEU A 531 -26.51 -4.40 -3.57
N TYR A 532 -27.04 -3.46 -4.35
CA TYR A 532 -27.96 -3.76 -5.44
C TYR A 532 -27.36 -3.40 -6.79
N PHE A 533 -27.04 -4.43 -7.59
CA PHE A 533 -26.35 -4.31 -8.87
C PHE A 533 -27.07 -5.06 -9.99
N PRO A 534 -28.25 -4.59 -10.40
CA PRO A 534 -28.98 -5.19 -11.53
C PRO A 534 -28.33 -4.85 -12.88
N TYR A 535 -27.34 -3.94 -12.91
CA TYR A 535 -26.73 -3.40 -14.12
C TYR A 535 -25.23 -3.60 -14.16
N GLN A 536 -24.71 -3.83 -15.37
CA GLN A 536 -23.31 -3.65 -15.70
C GLN A 536 -23.12 -2.28 -16.36
N PHE A 537 -22.37 -1.38 -15.71
CA PHE A 537 -22.13 -0.02 -16.18
C PHE A 537 -20.97 0.00 -17.18
N LYS A 538 -21.30 0.19 -18.46
CA LYS A 538 -20.31 0.40 -19.52
C LYS A 538 -19.79 1.84 -19.49
N LEU A 539 -18.47 2.01 -19.33
CA LEU A 539 -17.85 3.33 -19.42
C LEU A 539 -17.91 3.87 -20.85
N LEU A 540 -18.63 4.98 -21.05
CA LEU A 540 -18.74 5.68 -22.33
C LEU A 540 -17.65 6.74 -22.47
N LEU A 541 -17.59 7.67 -21.51
CA LEU A 541 -16.67 8.80 -21.51
C LEU A 541 -16.04 8.97 -20.13
N ARG A 542 -14.73 9.23 -20.10
CA ARG A 542 -13.98 9.64 -18.92
C ARG A 542 -13.20 10.91 -19.26
N GLY A 543 -13.51 12.03 -18.62
CA GLY A 543 -12.89 13.31 -18.94
C GLY A 543 -11.35 13.30 -18.87
N SER A 544 -10.76 12.64 -17.88
CA SER A 544 -9.28 12.51 -17.77
C SER A 544 -8.62 11.62 -18.83
N ARG A 545 -9.41 10.84 -19.59
CA ARG A 545 -8.94 9.98 -20.70
C ARG A 545 -9.27 10.59 -22.06
N ASP A 546 -10.51 11.05 -22.20
CA ASP A 546 -11.11 11.42 -23.48
C ASP A 546 -11.16 12.94 -23.70
N GLY A 547 -10.99 13.75 -22.65
CA GLY A 547 -11.13 15.21 -22.67
C GLY A 547 -12.50 15.71 -22.21
N PHE A 548 -12.62 17.02 -22.00
CA PHE A 548 -13.81 17.69 -21.45
C PHE A 548 -14.50 18.60 -22.48
N THR A 549 -14.59 18.16 -23.74
CA THR A 549 -15.18 18.97 -24.83
C THR A 549 -16.58 18.47 -25.21
N PRO A 550 -17.51 19.38 -25.62
CA PRO A 550 -18.81 18.97 -26.17
C PRO A 550 -18.68 17.99 -27.34
N LYS A 551 -17.71 18.21 -28.23
CA LYS A 551 -17.46 17.32 -29.36
C LYS A 551 -17.21 15.88 -28.90
N LYS A 552 -16.32 15.68 -27.92
CA LYS A 552 -16.02 14.34 -27.41
C LYS A 552 -17.24 13.69 -26.76
N PHE A 553 -18.02 14.47 -26.01
CA PHE A 553 -19.26 13.98 -25.41
C PHE A 553 -20.26 13.50 -26.46
N HIS A 554 -20.50 14.28 -27.52
CA HIS A 554 -21.43 13.87 -28.57
C HIS A 554 -20.89 12.70 -29.41
N GLU A 555 -19.58 12.61 -29.63
CA GLU A 555 -18.95 11.46 -30.30
C GLU A 555 -19.15 10.14 -29.52
N LEU A 556 -19.03 10.17 -28.19
CA LEU A 556 -19.03 8.96 -27.36
C LEU A 556 -20.38 8.62 -26.72
N CYS A 557 -21.20 9.63 -26.42
CA CYS A 557 -22.48 9.49 -25.70
C CYS A 557 -23.71 9.80 -26.57
N GLY A 558 -23.52 10.39 -27.76
CA GLY A 558 -24.62 10.72 -28.67
C GLY A 558 -25.43 9.49 -29.09
N GLY A 559 -26.76 9.60 -29.07
CA GLY A 559 -27.68 8.53 -29.44
C GLY A 559 -27.82 7.39 -28.42
N ILE A 560 -27.11 7.46 -27.28
CA ILE A 560 -27.16 6.45 -26.21
C ILE A 560 -28.19 6.86 -25.15
N HIS A 561 -29.09 5.93 -24.80
CA HIS A 561 -30.08 6.09 -23.72
C HIS A 561 -29.62 5.39 -22.42
N ASN A 562 -30.34 5.60 -21.31
CA ASN A 562 -30.05 5.02 -19.99
C ASN A 562 -28.61 5.28 -19.51
N THR A 563 -28.17 6.54 -19.58
CA THR A 563 -26.82 6.94 -19.19
C THR A 563 -26.81 7.58 -17.81
N VAL A 564 -25.84 7.22 -16.96
CA VAL A 564 -25.54 7.93 -15.70
C VAL A 564 -24.28 8.76 -15.87
N THR A 565 -24.33 10.02 -15.45
CA THR A 565 -23.19 10.94 -15.42
C THR A 565 -22.73 11.14 -13.98
N PHE A 566 -21.42 10.99 -13.73
CA PHE A 566 -20.77 11.33 -12.46
C PHE A 566 -19.73 12.41 -12.67
N ILE A 567 -19.76 13.47 -11.85
CA ILE A 567 -18.89 14.64 -11.92
C ILE A 567 -18.29 14.86 -10.54
N LYS A 568 -16.97 14.68 -10.40
CA LYS A 568 -16.23 15.08 -9.19
C LYS A 568 -15.82 16.55 -9.31
N LEU A 569 -16.14 17.35 -8.31
CA LEU A 569 -15.80 18.77 -8.30
C LEU A 569 -14.33 18.98 -7.90
N LYS A 570 -13.68 19.97 -8.53
CA LYS A 570 -12.26 20.24 -8.28
C LYS A 570 -12.07 20.86 -6.89
N ASP A 571 -11.04 20.41 -6.16
CA ASP A 571 -10.74 20.75 -4.76
C ASP A 571 -11.87 20.39 -3.77
N SER A 572 -12.72 19.43 -4.15
CA SER A 572 -13.74 18.88 -3.29
C SER A 572 -13.81 17.37 -3.48
N GLU A 573 -14.23 16.68 -2.43
CA GLU A 573 -14.62 15.27 -2.55
C GLU A 573 -16.07 15.10 -3.00
N GLU A 574 -16.81 16.21 -3.19
CA GLU A 574 -18.21 16.18 -3.61
C GLU A 574 -18.38 15.68 -5.04
N ILE A 575 -19.37 14.81 -5.21
CA ILE A 575 -19.73 14.18 -6.48
C ILE A 575 -21.17 14.55 -6.79
N ILE A 576 -21.38 15.18 -7.94
CA ILE A 576 -22.71 15.50 -8.48
C ILE A 576 -22.95 14.73 -9.77
N GLY A 577 -24.21 14.62 -10.19
CA GLY A 577 -24.51 13.89 -11.41
C GLY A 577 -25.99 13.80 -11.72
N GLY A 578 -26.29 13.06 -12.78
CA GLY A 578 -27.67 12.82 -13.20
C GLY A 578 -27.81 11.59 -14.08
N TYR A 579 -29.01 11.03 -14.08
CA TYR A 579 -29.41 9.90 -14.91
C TYR A 579 -30.32 10.39 -16.05
N SER A 580 -29.95 10.07 -17.29
CA SER A 580 -30.79 10.31 -18.47
C SER A 580 -31.36 8.98 -18.99
N PRO A 581 -32.68 8.76 -18.94
CA PRO A 581 -33.32 7.58 -19.53
C PRO A 581 -33.49 7.71 -21.06
N ILE A 582 -33.34 8.91 -21.62
CA ILE A 582 -33.51 9.20 -23.05
C ILE A 582 -32.16 9.41 -23.73
N LYS A 583 -32.15 9.32 -25.06
CA LYS A 583 -30.95 9.48 -25.88
C LYS A 583 -30.45 10.91 -25.86
N TRP A 584 -29.12 11.10 -25.84
CA TRP A 584 -28.51 12.41 -26.07
C TRP A 584 -28.58 12.75 -27.56
N GLU A 585 -29.35 13.78 -27.91
CA GLU A 585 -29.59 14.18 -29.29
C GLU A 585 -29.00 15.55 -29.63
N THR A 586 -28.91 15.83 -30.93
CA THR A 586 -28.68 17.14 -31.53
C THR A 586 -29.57 17.19 -32.78
N PRO A 587 -30.38 18.23 -33.05
CA PRO A 587 -30.13 19.64 -32.71
C PRO A 587 -30.90 20.20 -31.50
N ARG A 588 -30.74 21.52 -31.25
CA ARG A 588 -31.17 22.29 -30.08
C ARG A 588 -32.63 22.07 -29.65
N ASN A 589 -32.88 21.28 -28.62
CA ASN A 589 -34.23 21.05 -28.08
C ASN A 589 -34.21 20.56 -26.61
N TRP A 590 -35.39 20.52 -25.97
CA TRP A 590 -35.59 19.85 -24.69
C TRP A 590 -36.07 18.41 -24.89
N GLY A 591 -35.53 17.50 -24.09
CA GLY A 591 -35.96 16.12 -23.96
C GLY A 591 -36.88 15.95 -22.76
N ALA A 592 -38.13 15.60 -23.02
CA ALA A 592 -39.14 15.42 -21.98
C ALA A 592 -39.04 14.02 -21.34
N THR A 593 -38.96 13.95 -20.01
CA THR A 593 -39.01 12.68 -19.28
C THR A 593 -39.33 12.88 -17.80
N LYS A 594 -40.04 11.91 -17.20
CA LYS A 594 -40.31 11.84 -15.75
C LYS A 594 -39.30 10.99 -14.98
N ASP A 595 -38.51 10.19 -15.69
CA ASP A 595 -37.67 9.15 -15.08
C ASP A 595 -36.21 9.62 -14.90
N SER A 596 -35.89 10.85 -15.30
CA SER A 596 -34.62 11.50 -15.01
C SER A 596 -34.57 11.98 -13.56
N PHE A 597 -33.36 11.99 -13.00
CA PHE A 597 -33.07 12.53 -11.67
C PHE A 597 -31.63 13.03 -11.61
N ILE A 598 -31.39 13.98 -10.72
CA ILE A 598 -30.04 14.48 -10.40
C ILE A 598 -29.70 14.17 -8.95
N PHE A 599 -28.42 14.10 -8.64
CA PHE A 599 -27.95 13.71 -7.32
C PHE A 599 -26.69 14.46 -6.89
N SER A 600 -26.45 14.50 -5.58
CA SER A 600 -25.22 14.97 -4.94
C SER A 600 -24.84 14.10 -3.75
N PHE A 601 -23.55 13.75 -3.68
CA PHE A 601 -22.90 13.05 -2.58
C PHE A 601 -21.79 13.93 -2.02
N LYS A 602 -21.74 14.15 -0.70
CA LYS A 602 -20.72 15.01 -0.06
C LYS A 602 -19.30 14.51 -0.26
N ASN A 603 -19.12 13.19 -0.21
CA ASN A 603 -17.90 12.51 -0.62
C ASN A 603 -18.20 11.04 -0.92
N LYS A 604 -17.20 10.31 -1.41
CA LYS A 604 -17.32 8.89 -1.76
C LYS A 604 -17.59 7.97 -0.57
N ASP A 605 -17.39 8.40 0.67
CA ASP A 605 -17.49 7.59 1.89
C ASP A 605 -18.68 8.00 2.79
N ASN A 606 -19.36 9.12 2.49
CA ASN A 606 -20.53 9.61 3.20
C ASN A 606 -21.77 9.59 2.30
N PHE A 607 -22.61 8.56 2.51
CA PHE A 607 -23.87 8.35 1.79
C PHE A 607 -25.10 8.83 2.56
N LYS A 608 -24.95 9.17 3.85
CA LYS A 608 -26.09 9.57 4.71
C LYS A 608 -26.72 10.88 4.23
N ASP A 609 -25.88 11.81 3.79
CA ASP A 609 -26.29 13.14 3.33
C ASP A 609 -26.56 13.21 1.82
N THR A 610 -26.89 12.07 1.19
CA THR A 610 -27.15 12.03 -0.25
C THR A 610 -28.41 12.81 -0.59
N VAL A 611 -28.33 13.73 -1.55
CA VAL A 611 -29.49 14.44 -2.08
C VAL A 611 -29.81 13.87 -3.45
N ILE A 612 -30.99 13.28 -3.60
CA ILE A 612 -31.55 12.90 -4.91
C ILE A 612 -32.77 13.76 -5.19
N SER A 613 -32.80 14.34 -6.39
CA SER A 613 -33.82 15.26 -6.86
C SER A 613 -34.43 14.75 -8.17
N ASN A 614 -35.75 14.61 -8.20
CA ASN A 614 -36.49 14.15 -9.37
C ASN A 614 -36.92 15.33 -10.23
N VAL A 615 -37.23 15.06 -11.50
CA VAL A 615 -37.79 16.08 -12.41
C VAL A 615 -39.11 16.60 -11.84
N LYS A 616 -39.21 17.93 -11.71
CA LYS A 616 -40.45 18.63 -11.38
C LYS A 616 -41.21 19.03 -12.65
N ASP A 617 -40.49 19.47 -13.67
CA ASP A 617 -41.04 19.96 -14.93
C ASP A 617 -40.61 19.06 -16.09
N LEU A 618 -41.53 18.20 -16.52
CA LEU A 618 -41.25 17.06 -17.41
C LEU A 618 -40.69 17.50 -18.76
N ASP A 619 -41.18 18.62 -19.29
CA ASP A 619 -40.82 19.12 -20.62
C ASP A 619 -39.40 19.71 -20.67
N TYR A 620 -38.79 19.95 -19.50
CA TYR A 620 -37.48 20.59 -19.37
C TYR A 620 -36.46 19.68 -18.67
N ALA A 621 -36.64 18.36 -18.71
CA ALA A 621 -35.79 17.42 -17.95
C ALA A 621 -34.33 17.39 -18.44
N ILE A 622 -34.12 17.29 -19.75
CA ILE A 622 -32.79 17.16 -20.39
C ILE A 622 -32.67 18.19 -21.52
N TRP A 623 -31.51 18.85 -21.64
CA TRP A 623 -31.26 19.80 -22.74
C TRP A 623 -30.30 19.21 -23.76
N PHE A 624 -30.66 19.32 -25.03
CA PHE A 624 -29.87 18.88 -26.17
C PHE A 624 -29.29 20.08 -26.89
N HIS A 625 -27.96 20.14 -27.01
CA HIS A 625 -27.27 21.20 -27.73
C HIS A 625 -25.85 20.78 -28.06
N SER A 626 -25.37 21.10 -29.28
CA SER A 626 -24.04 20.66 -29.75
C SER A 626 -22.87 21.24 -28.95
N LEU A 627 -23.08 22.35 -28.24
CA LEU A 627 -22.07 22.97 -27.36
C LEU A 627 -22.22 22.56 -25.88
N SER A 628 -23.10 21.62 -25.58
CA SER A 628 -23.35 21.14 -24.21
C SER A 628 -22.77 19.75 -23.99
N GLY A 629 -22.35 19.50 -22.75
CA GLY A 629 -22.16 18.15 -22.23
C GLY A 629 -23.46 17.60 -21.66
N PRO A 630 -23.39 16.78 -20.59
CA PRO A 630 -24.55 16.39 -19.81
C PRO A 630 -25.27 17.62 -19.23
N TYR A 631 -26.56 17.78 -19.56
CA TYR A 631 -27.34 18.95 -19.16
C TYR A 631 -28.73 18.52 -18.65
N PHE A 632 -28.98 18.74 -17.37
CA PHE A 632 -30.18 18.33 -16.66
C PHE A 632 -30.94 19.56 -16.14
N GLY A 633 -32.08 19.91 -16.76
CA GLY A 633 -33.05 20.89 -16.25
C GLY A 633 -32.56 22.28 -15.92
N LYS A 634 -31.40 22.70 -16.45
CA LYS A 634 -30.64 23.89 -15.99
C LYS A 634 -30.18 23.79 -14.54
N ASP A 635 -30.52 22.71 -13.85
CA ASP A 635 -30.11 22.41 -12.50
C ASP A 635 -28.66 21.93 -12.48
N ILE A 636 -28.25 21.14 -13.49
CA ILE A 636 -26.85 20.88 -13.84
C ILE A 636 -26.67 21.29 -15.30
N ASN A 637 -25.82 22.29 -15.53
CA ASN A 637 -25.48 22.78 -16.87
C ASN A 637 -23.98 22.66 -17.08
N ILE A 638 -23.57 21.98 -18.16
CA ILE A 638 -22.20 21.88 -18.63
C ILE A 638 -22.19 22.33 -20.10
N HIS A 639 -21.50 23.43 -20.39
CA HIS A 639 -21.46 24.08 -21.70
C HIS A 639 -20.07 24.65 -21.98
N ALA A 640 -19.73 24.76 -23.26
CA ALA A 640 -18.51 25.41 -23.74
C ALA A 640 -18.82 26.49 -24.79
N SER A 641 -18.00 27.52 -24.91
CA SER A 641 -18.14 28.55 -25.95
C SER A 641 -18.00 28.00 -27.38
N ASN A 642 -17.29 26.89 -27.55
CA ASN A 642 -17.09 26.19 -28.81
C ASN A 642 -17.07 24.66 -28.62
N GLU A 643 -17.39 23.88 -29.64
CA GLU A 643 -17.47 22.41 -29.55
C GLU A 643 -16.12 21.74 -29.28
N PHE A 644 -15.03 22.42 -29.61
CA PHE A 644 -13.64 21.96 -29.43
C PHE A 644 -12.97 22.47 -28.15
N THR A 645 -13.57 23.44 -27.46
CA THR A 645 -13.02 23.95 -26.21
C THR A 645 -13.53 23.14 -25.05
N ASP A 646 -12.70 22.99 -24.02
CA ASP A 646 -13.16 22.40 -22.76
C ASP A 646 -14.34 23.21 -22.20
N TYR A 647 -15.20 22.53 -21.43
CA TYR A 647 -16.33 23.17 -20.77
C TYR A 647 -15.88 24.37 -19.93
N ASP A 648 -16.28 25.56 -20.35
CA ASP A 648 -15.96 26.83 -19.69
C ASP A 648 -17.09 27.33 -18.79
N THR A 649 -18.27 26.70 -18.88
CA THR A 649 -19.46 27.06 -18.13
C THR A 649 -20.06 25.81 -17.49
N ILE A 650 -19.80 25.64 -16.20
CA ILE A 650 -20.45 24.62 -15.38
C ILE A 650 -21.23 25.31 -14.27
N CYS A 651 -22.53 25.01 -14.12
CA CYS A 651 -23.30 25.55 -13.00
C CYS A 651 -24.28 24.54 -12.42
N CYS A 652 -24.48 24.65 -11.09
CA CYS A 652 -25.44 23.87 -10.33
C CYS A 652 -26.43 24.82 -9.65
N LYS A 653 -27.71 24.75 -10.02
CA LYS A 653 -28.79 25.60 -9.47
C LYS A 653 -30.05 24.77 -9.31
N LYS A 654 -31.08 25.31 -8.65
CA LYS A 654 -32.39 24.66 -8.57
C LYS A 654 -33.35 25.35 -9.55
N PHE A 655 -33.83 24.63 -10.56
CA PHE A 655 -34.81 25.11 -11.54
C PHE A 655 -35.92 24.08 -11.74
N HIS A 656 -35.71 23.12 -12.64
CA HIS A 656 -36.69 22.16 -13.14
C HIS A 656 -36.66 20.80 -12.41
N TYR A 657 -35.73 20.60 -11.46
CA TYR A 657 -35.76 19.48 -10.51
C TYR A 657 -36.32 19.92 -9.15
N ASP A 658 -36.83 18.97 -8.35
CA ASP A 658 -37.66 19.22 -7.16
C ASP A 658 -36.89 19.77 -5.92
N LYS A 659 -35.61 19.42 -5.77
CA LYS A 659 -34.75 19.72 -4.62
C LYS A 659 -33.46 20.39 -5.09
N LYS A 660 -32.92 21.25 -4.24
CA LYS A 660 -31.59 21.85 -4.43
C LYS A 660 -30.54 20.80 -4.05
N ILE A 661 -29.68 20.40 -4.98
CA ILE A 661 -28.63 19.39 -4.71
C ILE A 661 -27.32 19.98 -4.17
N ARG A 662 -27.17 21.31 -4.18
CA ARG A 662 -25.97 22.01 -3.68
C ARG A 662 -26.27 23.42 -3.23
N ASP A 663 -25.64 23.88 -2.14
CA ASP A 663 -25.94 25.19 -1.55
C ASP A 663 -25.34 26.42 -2.24
N SER A 664 -24.13 26.29 -2.79
CA SER A 664 -23.44 27.38 -3.49
C SER A 664 -23.94 27.47 -4.94
N GLY A 665 -24.76 28.48 -5.27
CA GLY A 665 -25.26 28.73 -6.63
C GLY A 665 -24.22 29.30 -7.61
N GLU A 666 -22.93 29.05 -7.37
CA GLU A 666 -21.81 29.65 -8.09
C GLU A 666 -21.53 28.96 -9.42
N LYS A 667 -21.03 29.73 -10.39
CA LYS A 667 -20.48 29.20 -11.63
C LYS A 667 -19.14 28.54 -11.29
N PHE A 668 -18.98 27.26 -11.63
CA PHE A 668 -17.70 26.60 -11.54
C PHE A 668 -16.93 26.92 -12.81
N TYR A 669 -15.98 27.83 -12.69
CA TYR A 669 -14.91 27.92 -13.68
C TYR A 669 -13.79 27.03 -13.16
N ARG A 670 -13.38 25.99 -13.90
CA ARG A 670 -12.02 25.47 -13.71
C ARG A 670 -11.48 24.69 -14.88
N ARG A 671 -10.35 25.20 -15.39
CA ARG A 671 -9.30 24.42 -16.04
C ARG A 671 -8.79 23.35 -15.08
N LEU A 672 -8.95 22.09 -15.45
CA LEU A 672 -7.89 21.09 -15.63
C LEU A 672 -8.47 19.93 -16.43
#